data_AF-A0A812PUK7-F1
#
_entry.id   AF-A0A812PUK7-F1
#
_cell.length_a   1.000
_cell.length_b   1.000
_cell.length_c   1.000
_cell.angle_alpha   90.00
_cell.angle_beta   90.00
_cell.angle_gamma   90.00
#
_symmetry.space_group_name_H-M   'P 1'
#
loop_
_entity.id
_entity.type
_entity.pdbx_description
1 polymer ?
#
loop_
_entity_poly.entity_id
_entity_poly.type
_entity_poly.pdbx_seq_one_letter_code
_entity_poly.pdbx_strand_id
1 'polypeptide(L)'
;MKELQANAVRDTERCVRTAKLNFDSATRDVERAEKEVTALAASDQFTAGVQQLKERLQEAQKKLDDHKNARRDYEQAAQASKAFGDLASRLATVEMDCDKAAIMAEPVAKTLDTAPKELSPADLRETKEAVRIAQAKLAPIARLITAKATGLRGTMLEKMSDLQARAQACQVQLDKAQKTIDEAQSRVAAMPLLNQAAERLAAVEEILEKMRETEAPFLMGIENLPPEEAKPVLDKMDKAAALALSAVADAHKYVSLKMVEVGRLAEVTAADARRELEKVKRQLDANAERVRKFQLDTTARRKNHVVFSMKEQVDAAEVAVQRMQSLAGVLRKATTEKMEECLEEAHAAELEAQSAVALARREVQERQPEVRGPNGQVAALKNNSEVLRCKVRVSHMESELAKFRRLAQEAGEKIKVFTSLRDICQDVNQAEAEAERLSAAAQQWGHLPPEEDDRALATLKATVSNTTAEVEQKIQASQGLELKELRSIFGRIQKIQKAIDGIKETIQERSRSQCLGKVKEAVGALGQLEKKLASLLAAAAKPAELPINSLPDLLQEAKAVAEEAAEVQSLLSSSQKMQLTLDAKVEFARLQVRCKAADRKVKATLSLVSTSYQRLTSEACEAVLMALRLAARRGEGNLYQPDQLFDELADNTEEVSQQQLADFFGRYGLECGLSEEKVPVALQLLAPHGLTRRAFSAMLSDYQRVMRATTITDKFESQSSQEVRKLQVDELLEIQGTIRKDEPLGLERVPCVALVDGVSGWVTVRAKNGVENLTSAKKPYLWCAKAVPLRSHSSSDEVIRELQPGECLELLEGPKEEYLGQEQRLRGVACGEETSGWLQVRSPDGDVVAKESSDVYKCVAAIAMTDVADFESCNMLRRIDVGEALELLDDEVSEGAGSRRQKFRACKDGAEGWVTIAGNQGTSYLKQVKRHYICLRASPIHADLGAESGVLRVLMAGEAFRAFEDPKDVNGGQQRTVYVARAVKDGAEGWVVVTAGEVVPWSLRTLRTLGFPCFRAFYKSYSLRP
;
A
#
# COMPACT_ATOMS: atom_id res chain seq x y z
N MET A 1 117.64 -7.93 -59.54
CA MET A 1 116.34 -7.53 -60.14
C MET A 1 115.56 -6.52 -59.31
N LYS A 2 115.19 -6.78 -58.04
CA LYS A 2 114.43 -5.81 -57.21
C LYS A 2 115.20 -4.50 -56.95
N GLU A 3 116.50 -4.56 -56.70
CA GLU A 3 117.34 -3.36 -56.55
C GLU A 3 117.48 -2.57 -57.86
N LEU A 4 117.55 -3.26 -59.01
CA LEU A 4 117.56 -2.61 -60.32
C LEU A 4 116.24 -1.87 -60.59
N GLN A 5 115.10 -2.47 -60.23
CA GLN A 5 113.79 -1.82 -60.36
C GLN A 5 113.65 -0.63 -59.40
N ALA A 6 114.10 -0.76 -58.16
CA ALA A 6 114.07 0.34 -57.19
C ALA A 6 114.97 1.51 -57.63
N ASN A 7 116.14 1.23 -58.21
CA ASN A 7 117.01 2.25 -58.78
C ASN A 7 116.38 2.90 -60.02
N ALA A 8 115.81 2.11 -60.94
CA ALA A 8 115.10 2.64 -62.11
C ALA A 8 113.92 3.55 -61.73
N VAL A 9 113.18 3.24 -60.66
CA VAL A 9 112.11 4.09 -60.12
C VAL A 9 112.68 5.40 -59.54
N ARG A 10 113.77 5.35 -58.77
CA ARG A 10 114.44 6.56 -58.25
C ARG A 10 114.97 7.45 -59.38
N ASP A 11 115.52 6.83 -60.43
CA ASP A 11 115.98 7.55 -61.62
C ASP A 11 114.80 8.18 -62.35
N THR A 12 113.69 7.45 -62.50
CA THR A 12 112.44 7.98 -63.08
C THR A 12 111.90 9.15 -62.27
N GLU A 13 111.88 9.09 -60.93
CA GLU A 13 111.48 10.23 -60.08
C GLU A 13 112.40 11.44 -60.26
N ARG A 14 113.71 11.21 -60.38
CA ARG A 14 114.68 12.28 -60.61
C ARG A 14 114.43 12.93 -61.96
N CYS A 15 114.25 12.14 -63.01
CA CYS A 15 113.90 12.60 -64.35
C CYS A 15 112.57 13.36 -64.37
N VAL A 16 111.53 12.86 -63.68
CA VAL A 16 110.22 13.53 -63.56
C VAL A 16 110.33 14.85 -62.81
N ARG A 17 111.10 14.94 -61.72
CA ARG A 17 111.34 16.20 -61.01
C ARG A 17 112.02 17.22 -61.91
N THR A 18 113.07 16.81 -62.63
CA THR A 18 113.77 17.68 -63.59
C THR A 18 112.84 18.11 -64.72
N ALA A 19 112.10 17.17 -65.31
CA ALA A 19 111.14 17.44 -66.38
C ALA A 19 110.03 18.38 -65.91
N LYS A 20 109.55 18.23 -64.67
CA LYS A 20 108.55 19.12 -64.07
C LYS A 20 109.09 20.53 -63.86
N LEU A 21 110.30 20.69 -63.33
CA LEU A 21 110.91 22.02 -63.18
C LEU A 21 111.05 22.73 -64.53
N ASN A 22 111.47 21.99 -65.56
CA ASN A 22 111.56 22.52 -66.93
C ASN A 22 110.18 22.85 -67.50
N PHE A 23 109.18 22.00 -67.26
CA PHE A 23 107.79 22.22 -67.66
C PHE A 23 107.20 23.47 -67.00
N ASP A 24 107.37 23.63 -65.68
CA ASP A 24 106.89 24.79 -64.93
C ASP A 24 107.61 26.08 -65.36
N SER A 25 108.88 25.99 -65.78
CA SER A 25 109.59 27.11 -66.42
C SER A 25 108.99 27.46 -67.78
N ALA A 26 108.87 26.48 -68.68
CA ALA A 26 108.33 26.68 -70.02
C ALA A 26 106.88 27.19 -69.99
N THR A 27 106.08 26.75 -69.03
CA THR A 27 104.70 27.24 -68.84
C THR A 27 104.68 28.71 -68.43
N ARG A 28 105.52 29.12 -67.47
CA ARG A 28 105.66 30.53 -67.08
C ARG A 28 106.14 31.40 -68.23
N ASP A 29 107.04 30.88 -69.06
CA ASP A 29 107.54 31.60 -70.24
C ASP A 29 106.45 31.75 -71.31
N VAL A 30 105.66 30.70 -71.56
CA VAL A 30 104.51 30.75 -72.50
C VAL A 30 103.39 31.66 -71.98
N GLU A 31 103.08 31.64 -70.68
CA GLU A 31 102.12 32.57 -70.07
C GLU A 31 102.58 34.03 -70.13
N ARG A 32 103.89 34.27 -69.98
CA ARG A 32 104.47 35.61 -70.16
C ARG A 32 104.35 36.04 -71.62
N ALA A 33 104.73 35.18 -72.56
CA ALA A 33 104.60 35.45 -73.99
C ALA A 33 103.14 35.71 -74.38
N GLU A 34 102.19 34.98 -73.81
CA GLU A 34 100.76 35.24 -74.03
C GLU A 34 100.35 36.63 -73.55
N LYS A 35 100.74 37.03 -72.34
CA LYS A 35 100.43 38.36 -71.80
C LYS A 35 101.05 39.47 -72.66
N GLU A 36 102.28 39.29 -73.12
CA GLU A 36 102.97 40.24 -74.00
C GLU A 36 102.28 40.35 -75.36
N VAL A 37 101.94 39.23 -76.00
CA VAL A 37 101.22 39.20 -77.29
C VAL A 37 99.83 39.84 -77.16
N THR A 38 99.14 39.60 -76.05
CA THR A 38 97.81 40.18 -75.77
C THR A 38 97.89 41.69 -75.51
N ALA A 39 98.89 42.15 -74.76
CA ALA A 39 99.08 43.57 -74.44
C ALA A 39 99.45 44.41 -75.68
N LEU A 40 100.12 43.83 -76.67
CA LEU A 40 100.57 44.52 -77.88
C LEU A 40 99.51 44.55 -79.01
N ALA A 41 98.35 43.90 -78.85
CA ALA A 41 97.37 43.69 -79.92
C ALA A 41 98.02 43.15 -81.22
N ALA A 42 98.95 42.20 -81.06
CA ALA A 42 99.79 41.69 -82.14
C ALA A 42 99.02 40.79 -83.13
N SER A 43 99.58 40.62 -84.34
CA SER A 43 99.01 39.83 -85.45
C SER A 43 98.60 38.40 -85.07
N ASP A 44 97.54 37.88 -85.71
CA ASP A 44 96.99 36.52 -85.53
C ASP A 44 98.01 35.37 -85.63
N GLN A 45 99.15 35.57 -86.30
CA GLN A 45 100.23 34.56 -86.36
C GLN A 45 100.91 34.33 -85.00
N PHE A 46 101.07 35.38 -84.18
CA PHE A 46 101.70 35.28 -82.88
C PHE A 46 100.78 34.64 -81.84
N THR A 47 99.47 34.94 -81.89
CA THR A 47 98.47 34.29 -81.02
C THR A 47 98.33 32.81 -81.35
N ALA A 48 98.33 32.42 -82.63
CA ALA A 48 98.33 31.01 -83.05
C ALA A 48 99.60 30.25 -82.58
N GLY A 49 100.77 30.89 -82.64
CA GLY A 49 102.02 30.30 -82.16
C GLY A 49 102.03 30.02 -80.66
N VAL A 50 101.51 30.96 -79.84
CA VAL A 50 101.34 30.76 -78.39
C VAL A 50 100.35 29.64 -78.10
N GLN A 51 99.24 29.55 -78.84
CA GLN A 51 98.26 28.48 -78.68
C GLN A 51 98.85 27.09 -78.99
N GLN A 52 99.65 26.97 -80.05
CA GLN A 52 100.34 25.71 -80.37
C GLN A 52 101.34 25.30 -79.27
N LEU A 53 102.05 26.26 -78.66
CA LEU A 53 102.94 25.98 -77.53
C LEU A 53 102.16 25.52 -76.30
N LYS A 54 100.97 26.09 -76.04
CA LYS A 54 100.07 25.62 -74.97
C LYS A 54 99.60 24.19 -75.19
N GLU A 55 99.19 23.83 -76.40
CA GLU A 55 98.78 22.45 -76.71
C GLU A 55 99.93 21.46 -76.53
N ARG A 56 101.14 21.83 -76.94
CA ARG A 56 102.35 21.02 -76.71
C ARG A 56 102.69 20.90 -75.23
N LEU A 57 102.51 21.96 -74.44
CA LEU A 57 102.62 21.88 -72.99
C LEU A 57 101.55 20.96 -72.40
N GLN A 58 100.30 21.02 -72.84
CA GLN A 58 99.26 20.10 -72.38
C GLN A 58 99.58 18.63 -72.69
N GLU A 59 100.12 18.34 -73.87
CA GLU A 59 100.56 16.98 -74.22
C GLU A 59 101.77 16.53 -73.37
N ALA A 60 102.73 17.41 -73.13
CA ALA A 60 103.86 17.15 -72.24
C ALA A 60 103.42 16.93 -70.79
N GLN A 61 102.43 17.68 -70.31
CA GLN A 61 101.83 17.52 -68.98
C GLN A 61 101.17 16.15 -68.83
N LYS A 62 100.43 15.67 -69.84
CA LYS A 62 99.86 14.31 -69.82
C LYS A 62 100.95 13.24 -69.70
N LYS A 63 102.01 13.32 -70.52
CA LYS A 63 103.14 12.39 -70.47
C LYS A 63 103.90 12.45 -69.13
N LEU A 64 103.96 13.63 -68.51
CA LEU A 64 104.57 13.81 -67.19
C LEU A 64 103.71 13.20 -66.07
N ASP A 65 102.39 13.40 -66.13
CA ASP A 65 101.45 12.87 -65.13
C ASP A 65 101.41 11.34 -65.12
N ASP A 66 101.66 10.67 -66.25
CA ASP A 66 101.79 9.21 -66.33
C ASP A 66 102.90 8.65 -65.44
N HIS A 67 104.00 9.40 -65.28
CA HIS A 67 105.18 8.98 -64.51
C HIS A 67 105.30 9.65 -63.13
N LYS A 68 104.42 10.61 -62.83
CA LYS A 68 104.45 11.41 -61.59
C LYS A 68 104.30 10.58 -60.32
N ASN A 69 103.54 9.49 -60.38
CA ASN A 69 103.27 8.61 -59.24
C ASN A 69 104.04 7.28 -59.30
N ALA A 70 105.04 7.13 -60.18
CA ALA A 70 105.71 5.86 -60.46
C ALA A 70 106.23 5.13 -59.20
N ARG A 71 106.76 5.86 -58.21
CA ARG A 71 107.20 5.28 -56.94
C ARG A 71 106.04 4.82 -56.07
N ARG A 72 104.99 5.65 -55.93
CA ARG A 72 103.79 5.29 -55.17
C ARG A 72 103.15 4.04 -55.76
N ASP A 73 103.03 3.99 -57.09
CA ASP A 73 102.47 2.85 -57.82
C ASP A 73 103.33 1.59 -57.63
N TYR A 74 104.67 1.72 -57.66
CA TYR A 74 105.60 0.61 -57.38
C TYR A 74 105.51 0.12 -55.92
N GLU A 75 105.47 1.02 -54.95
CA GLU A 75 105.37 0.69 -53.52
C GLU A 75 104.03 -0.01 -53.22
N GLN A 76 102.93 0.49 -53.80
CA GLN A 76 101.61 -0.14 -53.71
C GLN A 76 101.60 -1.54 -54.36
N ALA A 77 102.19 -1.69 -55.56
CA ALA A 77 102.31 -2.98 -56.23
C ALA A 77 103.19 -3.98 -55.46
N ALA A 78 104.28 -3.53 -54.84
CA ALA A 78 105.15 -4.36 -54.01
C ALA A 78 104.45 -4.83 -52.72
N GLN A 79 103.68 -3.95 -52.07
CA GLN A 79 102.87 -4.30 -50.91
C GLN A 79 101.75 -5.29 -51.27
N ALA A 80 101.06 -5.06 -52.40
CA ALA A 80 100.06 -5.99 -52.91
C ALA A 80 100.66 -7.35 -53.28
N SER A 81 101.85 -7.38 -53.88
CA SER A 81 102.55 -8.61 -54.22
C SER A 81 102.93 -9.45 -52.99
N LYS A 82 103.30 -8.81 -51.86
CA LYS A 82 103.52 -9.51 -50.59
C LYS A 82 102.22 -10.11 -50.02
N ALA A 83 101.11 -9.38 -50.12
CA ALA A 83 99.81 -9.83 -49.62
C ALA A 83 99.13 -10.89 -50.52
N PHE A 84 99.49 -10.94 -51.80
CA PHE A 84 98.85 -11.80 -52.80
C PHE A 84 98.89 -13.29 -52.44
N GLY A 85 100.06 -13.81 -52.03
CA GLY A 85 100.20 -15.23 -51.70
C GLY A 85 99.32 -15.65 -50.51
N ASP A 86 99.28 -14.82 -49.47
CA ASP A 86 98.44 -15.05 -48.29
C ASP A 86 96.95 -14.97 -48.65
N LEU A 87 96.52 -13.91 -49.35
CA LEU A 87 95.13 -13.75 -49.79
C LEU A 87 94.66 -14.87 -50.74
N ALA A 88 95.51 -15.31 -51.67
CA ALA A 88 95.20 -16.41 -52.58
C ALA A 88 95.02 -17.74 -51.82
N SER A 89 95.87 -18.03 -50.82
CA SER A 89 95.77 -19.25 -50.01
C SER A 89 94.52 -19.25 -49.12
N ARG A 90 94.20 -18.10 -48.51
CA ARG A 90 92.99 -17.94 -47.71
C ARG A 90 91.73 -18.05 -48.56
N LEU A 91 91.72 -17.44 -49.74
CA LEU A 91 90.60 -17.55 -50.67
C LEU A 91 90.38 -19.01 -51.12
N ALA A 92 91.44 -19.75 -51.42
CA ALA A 92 91.32 -21.17 -51.78
C ALA A 92 90.72 -22.03 -50.66
N THR A 93 91.04 -21.74 -49.39
CA THR A 93 90.43 -22.44 -48.25
C THR A 93 88.93 -22.12 -48.15
N VAL A 94 88.56 -20.87 -48.38
CA VAL A 94 87.15 -20.46 -48.34
C VAL A 94 86.37 -20.96 -49.54
N GLU A 95 86.98 -21.06 -50.72
CA GLU A 95 86.38 -21.70 -51.91
C GLU A 95 85.90 -23.12 -51.59
N MET A 96 86.70 -23.91 -50.86
CA MET A 96 86.30 -25.25 -50.42
C MET A 96 85.09 -25.23 -49.48
N ASP A 97 85.03 -24.26 -48.56
CA ASP A 97 83.88 -24.09 -47.67
C ASP A 97 82.62 -23.65 -48.45
N CYS A 98 82.76 -22.80 -49.47
CA CYS A 98 81.69 -22.39 -50.37
C CYS A 98 81.15 -23.56 -51.20
N ASP A 99 82.04 -24.37 -51.77
CA ASP A 99 81.66 -25.56 -52.54
C ASP A 99 80.95 -26.59 -51.66
N LYS A 100 81.44 -26.82 -50.43
CA LYS A 100 80.77 -27.69 -49.47
C LYS A 100 79.35 -27.20 -49.15
N ALA A 101 79.18 -25.91 -48.91
CA ALA A 101 77.86 -25.32 -48.65
C ALA A 101 76.92 -25.44 -49.87
N ALA A 102 77.45 -25.27 -51.09
CA ALA A 102 76.69 -25.47 -52.32
C ALA A 102 76.26 -26.93 -52.53
N ILE A 103 77.15 -27.89 -52.24
CA ILE A 103 76.85 -29.33 -52.30
C ILE A 103 75.75 -29.70 -51.30
N MET A 104 75.78 -29.15 -50.08
CA MET A 104 74.71 -29.39 -49.09
C MET A 104 73.36 -28.79 -49.51
N ALA A 105 73.36 -27.71 -50.29
CA ALA A 105 72.14 -27.09 -50.80
C ALA A 105 71.51 -27.82 -52.00
N GLU A 106 72.25 -28.67 -52.72
CA GLU A 106 71.75 -29.36 -53.91
C GLU A 106 70.67 -30.43 -53.61
N PRO A 107 70.83 -31.31 -52.59
CA PRO A 107 69.76 -32.22 -52.15
C PRO A 107 68.51 -31.46 -51.70
N VAL A 108 68.68 -30.33 -51.02
CA VAL A 108 67.58 -29.45 -50.60
C VAL A 108 66.84 -28.90 -51.82
N ALA A 109 67.55 -28.46 -52.87
CA ALA A 109 66.93 -28.02 -54.12
C ALA A 109 66.16 -29.15 -54.82
N LYS A 110 66.74 -30.35 -54.94
CA LYS A 110 66.09 -31.49 -55.60
C LYS A 110 64.84 -31.95 -54.87
N THR A 111 64.90 -32.03 -53.54
CA THR A 111 63.75 -32.41 -52.70
C THR A 111 62.68 -31.32 -52.72
N LEU A 112 63.06 -30.04 -52.80
CA LEU A 112 62.13 -28.93 -52.97
C LEU A 112 61.30 -29.05 -54.25
N ASP A 113 61.91 -29.51 -55.34
CA ASP A 113 61.27 -29.66 -56.65
C ASP A 113 60.44 -30.96 -56.79
N THR A 114 60.89 -32.06 -56.18
CA THR A 114 60.31 -33.41 -56.39
C THR A 114 59.35 -33.85 -55.29
N ALA A 115 59.72 -33.64 -54.02
CA ALA A 115 58.96 -34.11 -52.86
C ALA A 115 59.10 -33.13 -51.68
N PRO A 116 58.52 -31.92 -51.76
CA PRO A 116 58.71 -30.88 -50.74
C PRO A 116 58.22 -31.26 -49.33
N LYS A 117 57.38 -32.30 -49.21
CA LYS A 117 56.88 -32.83 -47.93
C LYS A 117 57.93 -33.66 -47.16
N GLU A 118 58.96 -34.14 -47.84
CA GLU A 118 60.00 -35.01 -47.26
C GLU A 118 61.23 -34.21 -46.75
N LEU A 119 61.21 -32.88 -46.89
CA LEU A 119 62.28 -32.03 -46.37
C LEU A 119 62.33 -32.07 -44.83
N SER A 120 63.46 -32.54 -44.30
CA SER A 120 63.77 -32.52 -42.88
C SER A 120 64.14 -31.10 -42.39
N PRO A 121 63.51 -30.59 -41.32
CA PRO A 121 63.93 -29.35 -40.67
C PRO A 121 65.34 -29.40 -40.08
N ALA A 122 65.91 -30.59 -39.84
CA ALA A 122 67.29 -30.73 -39.38
C ALA A 122 68.26 -30.44 -40.53
N ASP A 123 68.03 -31.04 -41.70
CA ASP A 123 68.87 -30.93 -42.90
C ASP A 123 68.92 -29.49 -43.41
N LEU A 124 67.79 -28.77 -43.33
CA LEU A 124 67.72 -27.33 -43.64
C LEU A 124 68.56 -26.48 -42.69
N ARG A 125 68.54 -26.79 -41.38
CA ARG A 125 69.34 -26.05 -40.38
C ARG A 125 70.82 -26.28 -40.57
N GLU A 126 71.22 -27.53 -40.82
CA GLU A 126 72.62 -27.88 -41.08
C GLU A 126 73.15 -27.21 -42.35
N THR A 127 72.36 -27.22 -43.43
CA THR A 127 72.70 -26.57 -44.70
C THR A 127 72.79 -25.05 -44.55
N LYS A 128 71.85 -24.44 -43.80
CA LYS A 128 71.88 -23.00 -43.47
C LYS A 128 73.11 -22.60 -42.68
N GLU A 129 73.50 -23.41 -41.70
CA GLU A 129 74.69 -23.15 -40.90
C GLU A 129 75.97 -23.26 -41.74
N ALA A 130 76.04 -24.23 -42.66
CA ALA A 130 77.16 -24.35 -43.61
C ALA A 130 77.31 -23.10 -44.50
N VAL A 131 76.21 -22.59 -45.07
CA VAL A 131 76.21 -21.35 -45.87
C VAL A 131 76.62 -20.14 -45.02
N ARG A 132 76.09 -20.02 -43.79
CA ARG A 132 76.44 -18.93 -42.87
C ARG A 132 77.93 -18.91 -42.54
N ILE A 133 78.51 -20.08 -42.24
CA ILE A 133 79.95 -20.21 -41.95
C ILE A 133 80.78 -19.81 -43.16
N ALA A 134 80.43 -20.28 -44.36
CA ALA A 134 81.13 -19.93 -45.60
C ALA A 134 81.06 -18.42 -45.91
N GLN A 135 79.88 -17.80 -45.79
CA GLN A 135 79.69 -16.35 -45.95
C GLN A 135 80.51 -15.54 -44.95
N ALA A 136 80.53 -15.95 -43.67
CA ALA A 136 81.28 -15.27 -42.62
C ALA A 136 82.80 -15.30 -42.87
N LYS A 137 83.31 -16.36 -43.50
CA LYS A 137 84.72 -16.47 -43.91
C LYS A 137 85.03 -15.70 -45.20
N LEU A 138 84.13 -15.72 -46.19
CA LEU A 138 84.32 -15.06 -47.49
C LEU A 138 84.27 -13.53 -47.39
N ALA A 139 83.29 -12.97 -46.67
CA ALA A 139 83.08 -11.53 -46.60
C ALA A 139 84.32 -10.69 -46.22
N PRO A 140 85.09 -11.01 -45.15
CA PRO A 140 86.29 -10.25 -44.81
C PRO A 140 87.40 -10.39 -45.85
N ILE A 141 87.58 -11.59 -46.44
CA ILE A 141 88.61 -11.84 -47.46
C ILE A 141 88.28 -11.09 -48.76
N ALA A 142 87.03 -11.16 -49.22
CA ALA A 142 86.57 -10.44 -50.40
C ALA A 142 86.75 -8.91 -50.24
N ARG A 143 86.39 -8.35 -49.07
CA ARG A 143 86.62 -6.92 -48.77
C ARG A 143 88.09 -6.55 -48.78
N LEU A 144 88.95 -7.39 -48.22
CA LEU A 144 90.40 -7.17 -48.21
C LEU A 144 91.00 -7.23 -49.62
N ILE A 145 90.57 -8.17 -50.45
CA ILE A 145 90.99 -8.28 -51.86
C ILE A 145 90.61 -6.99 -52.61
N THR A 146 89.34 -6.55 -52.52
CA THR A 146 88.86 -5.32 -53.17
C THR A 146 89.63 -4.09 -52.69
N ALA A 147 89.86 -3.96 -51.37
CA ALA A 147 90.60 -2.84 -50.80
C ALA A 147 92.07 -2.82 -51.28
N LYS A 148 92.70 -3.98 -51.45
CA LYS A 148 94.08 -4.08 -51.94
C LYS A 148 94.21 -3.94 -53.45
N ALA A 149 93.15 -4.22 -54.21
CA ALA A 149 93.10 -3.99 -55.65
C ALA A 149 92.99 -2.50 -56.01
N THR A 150 92.36 -1.70 -55.13
CA THR A 150 92.07 -0.29 -55.38
C THR A 150 93.36 0.53 -55.51
N GLY A 151 93.55 1.19 -56.67
CA GLY A 151 94.71 2.04 -56.94
C GLY A 151 95.95 1.30 -57.50
N LEU A 152 95.89 -0.01 -57.68
CA LEU A 152 96.95 -0.76 -58.38
C LEU A 152 96.92 -0.51 -59.89
N ARG A 153 98.07 -0.67 -60.55
CA ARG A 153 98.24 -0.57 -62.01
C ARG A 153 99.07 -1.75 -62.55
N GLY A 154 98.86 -2.09 -63.82
CA GLY A 154 99.61 -3.14 -64.52
C GLY A 154 99.35 -4.56 -64.00
N THR A 155 100.35 -5.43 -64.10
CA THR A 155 100.22 -6.89 -63.87
C THR A 155 99.74 -7.30 -62.46
N MET A 156 99.96 -6.47 -61.44
CA MET A 156 99.50 -6.75 -60.08
C MET A 156 98.00 -6.48 -59.90
N LEU A 157 97.45 -5.55 -60.67
CA LEU A 157 96.01 -5.29 -60.73
C LEU A 157 95.28 -6.49 -61.34
N GLU A 158 95.78 -7.03 -62.46
CA GLU A 158 95.21 -8.21 -63.12
C GLU A 158 95.11 -9.39 -62.15
N LYS A 159 96.19 -9.70 -61.44
CA LYS A 159 96.22 -10.78 -60.44
C LYS A 159 95.23 -10.58 -59.30
N MET A 160 95.12 -9.35 -58.77
CA MET A 160 94.13 -9.05 -57.72
C MET A 160 92.70 -9.08 -58.26
N SER A 161 92.49 -8.69 -59.52
CA SER A 161 91.21 -8.78 -60.22
C SER A 161 90.78 -10.24 -60.41
N ASP A 162 91.71 -11.16 -60.67
CA ASP A 162 91.42 -12.60 -60.74
C ASP A 162 90.96 -13.15 -59.38
N LEU A 163 91.62 -12.77 -58.28
CA LEU A 163 91.17 -13.13 -56.93
C LEU A 163 89.80 -12.50 -56.60
N GLN A 164 89.54 -11.28 -57.09
CA GLN A 164 88.25 -10.62 -56.92
C GLN A 164 87.15 -11.36 -57.69
N ALA A 165 87.40 -11.78 -58.93
CA ALA A 165 86.46 -12.56 -59.73
C ALA A 165 86.13 -13.91 -59.09
N ARG A 166 87.14 -14.60 -58.54
CA ARG A 166 86.97 -15.84 -57.78
C ARG A 166 86.13 -15.65 -56.51
N ALA A 167 86.42 -14.61 -55.72
CA ALA A 167 85.64 -14.28 -54.54
C ALA A 167 84.19 -13.91 -54.88
N GLN A 168 83.96 -13.21 -56.00
CA GLN A 168 82.63 -12.92 -56.52
C GLN A 168 81.89 -14.18 -56.97
N ALA A 169 82.57 -15.13 -57.61
CA ALA A 169 81.97 -16.42 -57.99
C ALA A 169 81.50 -17.21 -56.76
N CYS A 170 82.33 -17.28 -55.71
CA CYS A 170 81.94 -17.85 -54.42
C CYS A 170 80.72 -17.16 -53.81
N GLN A 171 80.66 -15.83 -53.87
CA GLN A 171 79.53 -15.07 -53.36
C GLN A 171 78.25 -15.42 -54.11
N VAL A 172 78.28 -15.49 -55.45
CA VAL A 172 77.14 -15.89 -56.28
C VAL A 172 76.68 -17.31 -55.96
N GLN A 173 77.60 -18.25 -55.74
CA GLN A 173 77.26 -19.62 -55.33
C GLN A 173 76.54 -19.65 -53.96
N LEU A 174 77.06 -18.91 -52.97
CA LEU A 174 76.45 -18.82 -51.65
C LEU A 174 75.10 -18.11 -51.67
N ASP A 175 74.94 -17.06 -52.49
CA ASP A 175 73.66 -16.36 -52.66
C ASP A 175 72.61 -17.29 -53.28
N LYS A 176 73.00 -18.14 -54.25
CA LYS A 176 72.12 -19.16 -54.83
C LYS A 176 71.71 -20.20 -53.78
N ALA A 177 72.67 -20.72 -53.02
CA ALA A 177 72.40 -21.69 -51.95
C ALA A 177 71.48 -21.09 -50.86
N GLN A 178 71.73 -19.85 -50.45
CA GLN A 178 70.92 -19.12 -49.48
C GLN A 178 69.47 -18.95 -49.98
N LYS A 179 69.28 -18.58 -51.24
CA LYS A 179 67.94 -18.46 -51.85
C LYS A 179 67.18 -19.79 -51.82
N THR A 180 67.83 -20.90 -52.18
CA THR A 180 67.23 -22.24 -52.09
C THR A 180 66.81 -22.59 -50.67
N ILE A 181 67.64 -22.27 -49.68
CA ILE A 181 67.34 -22.51 -48.26
C ILE A 181 66.14 -21.66 -47.80
N ASP A 182 66.07 -20.39 -48.18
CA ASP A 182 64.98 -19.49 -47.77
C ASP A 182 63.64 -19.90 -48.40
N GLU A 183 63.64 -20.36 -49.66
CA GLU A 183 62.46 -20.93 -50.32
C GLU A 183 62.02 -22.23 -49.64
N ALA A 184 62.96 -23.15 -49.38
CA ALA A 184 62.68 -24.42 -48.72
C ALA A 184 62.19 -24.25 -47.27
N GLN A 185 62.82 -23.35 -46.50
CA GLN A 185 62.39 -22.99 -45.15
C GLN A 185 60.97 -22.41 -45.15
N SER A 186 60.66 -21.55 -46.13
CA SER A 186 59.31 -20.99 -46.29
C SER A 186 58.27 -22.08 -46.59
N ARG A 187 58.59 -23.07 -47.43
CA ARG A 187 57.65 -24.16 -47.77
C ARG A 187 57.38 -25.08 -46.59
N VAL A 188 58.42 -25.47 -45.86
CA VAL A 188 58.29 -26.29 -44.64
C VAL A 188 57.45 -25.57 -43.57
N ALA A 189 57.60 -24.24 -43.44
CA ALA A 189 56.78 -23.44 -42.52
C ALA A 189 55.30 -23.32 -42.95
N ALA A 190 55.00 -23.29 -44.25
CA ALA A 190 53.62 -23.20 -44.76
C ALA A 190 52.83 -24.52 -44.62
N MET A 191 53.49 -25.67 -44.75
CA MET A 191 52.86 -27.01 -44.74
C MET A 191 51.96 -27.28 -43.52
N PRO A 192 52.39 -27.09 -42.25
CA PRO A 192 51.54 -27.34 -41.09
C PRO A 192 50.32 -26.42 -41.06
N LEU A 193 50.44 -25.19 -41.56
CA LEU A 193 49.31 -24.25 -41.62
C LEU A 193 48.23 -24.75 -42.60
N LEU A 194 48.64 -25.29 -43.75
CA LEU A 194 47.75 -25.87 -44.75
C LEU A 194 47.08 -27.15 -44.23
N ASN A 195 47.84 -28.05 -43.57
CA ASN A 195 47.29 -29.28 -42.99
C ASN A 195 46.25 -28.97 -41.91
N GLN A 196 46.55 -28.04 -40.99
CA GLN A 196 45.59 -27.64 -39.96
C GLN A 196 44.34 -26.96 -40.54
N ALA A 197 44.47 -26.19 -41.62
CA ALA A 197 43.31 -25.62 -42.31
C ALA A 197 42.42 -26.71 -42.94
N ALA A 198 43.03 -27.74 -43.54
CA ALA A 198 42.31 -28.88 -44.11
C ALA A 198 41.63 -29.75 -43.02
N GLU A 199 42.29 -30.01 -41.90
CA GLU A 199 41.70 -30.73 -40.75
C GLU A 199 40.49 -30.01 -40.18
N ARG A 200 40.56 -28.67 -40.06
CA ARG A 200 39.44 -27.85 -39.59
C ARG A 200 38.26 -27.87 -40.58
N LEU A 201 38.54 -27.85 -41.88
CA LEU A 201 37.49 -28.03 -42.90
C LEU A 201 36.83 -29.41 -42.79
N ALA A 202 37.61 -30.48 -42.63
CA ALA A 202 37.08 -31.84 -42.45
C ALA A 202 36.19 -31.96 -41.19
N ALA A 203 36.60 -31.34 -40.08
CA ALA A 203 35.78 -31.28 -38.87
C ALA A 203 34.46 -30.52 -39.08
N VAL A 204 34.48 -29.45 -39.88
CA VAL A 204 33.25 -28.73 -40.28
C VAL A 204 32.34 -29.64 -41.11
N GLU A 205 32.88 -30.39 -42.07
CA GLU A 205 32.12 -31.32 -42.90
C GLU A 205 31.46 -32.43 -42.07
N GLU A 206 32.15 -32.98 -41.08
CA GLU A 206 31.58 -33.97 -40.15
C GLU A 206 30.40 -33.41 -39.33
N ILE A 207 30.52 -32.16 -38.85
CA ILE A 207 29.43 -31.50 -38.11
C ILE A 207 28.23 -31.23 -39.03
N LEU A 208 28.46 -30.93 -40.31
CA LEU A 208 27.39 -30.73 -41.30
C LEU A 208 26.65 -32.03 -41.62
N GLU A 209 27.35 -33.17 -41.63
CA GLU A 209 26.68 -34.48 -41.78
C GLU A 209 25.76 -34.75 -40.59
N LYS A 210 26.26 -34.56 -39.36
CA LYS A 210 25.44 -34.67 -38.13
C LYS A 210 24.25 -33.71 -38.13
N MET A 211 24.44 -32.49 -38.63
CA MET A 211 23.33 -31.53 -38.82
C MET A 211 22.28 -32.08 -39.77
N ARG A 212 22.69 -32.65 -40.91
CA ARG A 212 21.77 -33.22 -41.90
C ARG A 212 21.00 -34.44 -41.36
N GLU A 213 21.61 -35.26 -40.53
CA GLU A 213 20.93 -36.40 -39.88
C GLU A 213 19.75 -35.97 -39.01
N THR A 214 19.81 -34.78 -38.39
CA THR A 214 18.68 -34.26 -37.60
C THR A 214 17.43 -33.97 -38.43
N GLU A 215 17.57 -33.83 -39.76
CA GLU A 215 16.48 -33.63 -40.70
C GLU A 215 15.84 -34.93 -41.21
N ALA A 216 16.30 -36.10 -40.75
CA ALA A 216 15.87 -37.39 -41.28
C ALA A 216 14.34 -37.55 -41.44
N PRO A 217 13.48 -37.16 -40.48
CA PRO A 217 12.02 -37.27 -40.65
C PRO A 217 11.48 -36.49 -41.86
N PHE A 218 12.02 -35.30 -42.11
CA PHE A 218 11.58 -34.42 -43.20
C PHE A 218 12.14 -34.87 -44.55
N LEU A 219 13.38 -35.39 -44.57
CA LEU A 219 13.97 -35.97 -45.79
C LEU A 219 13.21 -37.20 -46.30
N MET A 220 12.52 -37.91 -45.40
CA MET A 220 11.63 -39.03 -45.74
C MET A 220 10.22 -38.58 -46.20
N GLY A 221 9.98 -37.27 -46.34
CA GLY A 221 8.71 -36.71 -46.82
C GLY A 221 7.65 -36.51 -45.72
N ILE A 222 7.99 -36.72 -44.45
CA ILE A 222 7.08 -36.49 -43.32
C ILE A 222 7.16 -35.01 -42.93
N GLU A 223 6.42 -34.17 -43.65
CA GLU A 223 6.40 -32.70 -43.43
C GLU A 223 5.59 -32.29 -42.20
N ASN A 224 4.62 -33.10 -41.77
CA ASN A 224 3.75 -32.82 -40.62
C ASN A 224 3.90 -33.92 -39.56
N LEU A 225 4.73 -33.67 -38.55
CA LEU A 225 4.84 -34.52 -37.37
C LEU A 225 3.79 -34.15 -36.32
N PRO A 226 3.37 -35.10 -35.45
CA PRO A 226 2.52 -34.81 -34.30
C PRO A 226 3.09 -33.67 -33.43
N PRO A 227 2.25 -32.83 -32.80
CA PRO A 227 2.68 -31.68 -31.99
C PRO A 227 3.72 -31.99 -30.91
N GLU A 228 3.58 -33.15 -30.27
CA GLU A 228 4.47 -33.58 -29.20
C GLU A 228 5.88 -33.98 -29.70
N GLU A 229 5.98 -34.46 -30.94
CA GLU A 229 7.23 -34.96 -31.54
C GLU A 229 7.93 -33.92 -32.42
N ALA A 230 7.19 -33.00 -33.03
CA ALA A 230 7.75 -32.01 -33.96
C ALA A 230 8.67 -31.00 -33.28
N LYS A 231 8.25 -30.47 -32.11
CA LYS A 231 9.02 -29.48 -31.35
C LYS A 231 10.43 -29.96 -30.97
N PRO A 232 10.61 -31.13 -30.32
CA PRO A 232 11.94 -31.60 -29.95
C PRO A 232 12.83 -31.90 -31.17
N VAL A 233 12.26 -32.30 -32.30
CA VAL A 233 13.03 -32.51 -33.54
C VAL A 233 13.52 -31.18 -34.12
N LEU A 234 12.64 -30.17 -34.26
CA LEU A 234 13.02 -28.84 -34.76
C LEU A 234 14.04 -28.14 -33.86
N ASP A 235 13.92 -28.31 -32.53
CA ASP A 235 14.89 -27.74 -31.59
C ASP A 235 16.26 -28.45 -31.66
N LYS A 236 16.29 -29.76 -31.95
CA LYS A 236 17.53 -30.49 -32.24
C LYS A 236 18.17 -30.00 -33.54
N MET A 237 17.38 -29.75 -34.58
CA MET A 237 17.84 -29.20 -35.86
C MET A 237 18.47 -27.81 -35.67
N ASP A 238 17.80 -26.90 -34.95
CA ASP A 238 18.34 -25.56 -34.68
C ASP A 238 19.66 -25.60 -33.90
N LYS A 239 19.75 -26.49 -32.89
CA LYS A 239 21.01 -26.70 -32.14
C LYS A 239 22.12 -27.23 -33.04
N ALA A 240 21.84 -28.21 -33.89
CA ALA A 240 22.83 -28.76 -34.81
C ALA A 240 23.29 -27.72 -35.86
N ALA A 241 22.37 -26.90 -36.36
CA ALA A 241 22.69 -25.79 -37.26
C ALA A 241 23.53 -24.70 -36.59
N ALA A 242 23.26 -24.37 -35.32
CA ALA A 242 24.05 -23.42 -34.56
C ALA A 242 25.49 -23.92 -34.32
N LEU A 243 25.65 -25.21 -33.98
CA LEU A 243 26.96 -25.86 -33.85
C LEU A 243 27.73 -25.86 -35.18
N ALA A 244 27.06 -26.19 -36.28
CA ALA A 244 27.67 -26.15 -37.62
C ALA A 244 28.09 -24.73 -38.01
N LEU A 245 27.26 -23.72 -37.75
CA LEU A 245 27.60 -22.33 -38.04
C LEU A 245 28.80 -21.84 -37.22
N SER A 246 28.85 -22.20 -35.93
CA SER A 246 29.98 -21.88 -35.05
C SER A 246 31.27 -22.53 -35.56
N ALA A 247 31.22 -23.81 -35.92
CA ALA A 247 32.39 -24.53 -36.43
C ALA A 247 32.89 -23.92 -37.75
N VAL A 248 31.98 -23.55 -38.67
CA VAL A 248 32.32 -22.86 -39.91
C VAL A 248 32.96 -21.50 -39.62
N ALA A 249 32.43 -20.73 -38.68
CA ALA A 249 32.96 -19.42 -38.31
C ALA A 249 34.36 -19.52 -37.67
N ASP A 250 34.58 -20.50 -36.79
CA ASP A 250 35.88 -20.76 -36.16
C ASP A 250 36.93 -21.18 -37.20
N ALA A 251 36.56 -22.05 -38.14
CA ALA A 251 37.42 -22.43 -39.26
C ALA A 251 37.74 -21.23 -40.17
N HIS A 252 36.75 -20.38 -40.49
CA HIS A 252 36.95 -19.15 -41.27
C HIS A 252 37.89 -18.17 -40.58
N LYS A 253 37.73 -17.99 -39.26
CA LYS A 253 38.62 -17.16 -38.44
C LYS A 253 40.05 -17.69 -38.48
N TYR A 254 40.22 -19.00 -38.33
CA TYR A 254 41.53 -19.64 -38.42
C TYR A 254 42.16 -19.41 -39.80
N VAL A 255 41.45 -19.70 -40.89
CA VAL A 255 41.94 -19.51 -42.27
C VAL A 255 42.31 -18.05 -42.52
N SER A 256 41.45 -17.10 -42.11
CA SER A 256 41.71 -15.66 -42.27
C SER A 256 42.96 -15.19 -41.51
N LEU A 257 43.16 -15.67 -40.28
CA LEU A 257 44.36 -15.37 -39.49
C LEU A 257 45.61 -15.97 -40.13
N LYS A 258 45.54 -17.22 -40.60
CA LYS A 258 46.68 -17.90 -41.22
C LYS A 258 47.02 -17.39 -42.62
N MET A 259 46.06 -16.84 -43.38
CA MET A 259 46.33 -16.15 -44.63
C MET A 259 47.27 -14.95 -44.45
N VAL A 260 47.18 -14.23 -43.31
CA VAL A 260 48.11 -13.13 -42.98
C VAL A 260 49.50 -13.66 -42.63
N GLU A 261 49.58 -14.78 -41.89
CA GLU A 261 50.85 -15.40 -41.49
C GLU A 261 51.62 -15.95 -42.70
N VAL A 262 50.94 -16.66 -43.61
CA VAL A 262 51.51 -17.11 -44.90
C VAL A 262 52.02 -15.92 -45.72
N GLY A 263 51.37 -14.75 -45.59
CA GLY A 263 51.79 -13.54 -46.27
C GLY A 263 53.15 -12.97 -45.86
N ARG A 264 53.75 -13.46 -44.77
CA ARG A 264 55.09 -13.06 -44.29
C ARG A 264 56.21 -13.99 -44.79
N LEU A 265 55.88 -15.06 -45.51
CA LEU A 265 56.83 -16.01 -46.10
C LEU A 265 57.40 -15.48 -47.42
N ALA A 266 58.42 -16.16 -47.97
CA ALA A 266 58.99 -15.81 -49.29
C ALA A 266 57.90 -15.80 -50.39
N GLU A 267 57.94 -14.81 -51.28
CA GLU A 267 56.85 -14.42 -52.19
C GLU A 267 56.26 -15.59 -53.00
N VAL A 268 57.11 -16.43 -53.60
CA VAL A 268 56.69 -17.58 -54.41
C VAL A 268 55.94 -18.62 -53.57
N THR A 269 56.46 -18.92 -52.38
CA THR A 269 55.83 -19.89 -51.47
C THR A 269 54.55 -19.33 -50.83
N ALA A 270 54.56 -18.04 -50.50
CA ALA A 270 53.40 -17.35 -49.97
C ALA A 270 52.25 -17.35 -50.97
N ALA A 271 52.52 -17.21 -52.27
CA ALA A 271 51.49 -17.26 -53.32
C ALA A 271 50.82 -18.64 -53.42
N ASP A 272 51.60 -19.72 -53.46
CA ASP A 272 51.08 -21.10 -53.51
C ASP A 272 50.22 -21.42 -52.28
N ALA A 273 50.72 -21.14 -51.08
CA ALA A 273 50.00 -21.41 -49.84
C ALA A 273 48.74 -20.53 -49.66
N ARG A 274 48.75 -19.26 -50.12
CA ARG A 274 47.55 -18.41 -50.17
C ARG A 274 46.48 -19.00 -51.08
N ARG A 275 46.88 -19.55 -52.23
CA ARG A 275 45.94 -20.18 -53.19
C ARG A 275 45.23 -21.37 -52.57
N GLU A 276 45.93 -22.22 -51.83
CA GLU A 276 45.30 -23.37 -51.14
C GLU A 276 44.39 -22.91 -49.98
N LEU A 277 44.81 -21.93 -49.16
CA LEU A 277 43.94 -21.37 -48.12
C LEU A 277 42.67 -20.71 -48.69
N GLU A 278 42.76 -20.06 -49.86
CA GLU A 278 41.60 -19.48 -50.53
C GLU A 278 40.62 -20.55 -51.04
N LYS A 279 41.10 -21.75 -51.43
CA LYS A 279 40.21 -22.88 -51.75
C LYS A 279 39.44 -23.34 -50.51
N VAL A 280 40.13 -23.51 -49.39
CA VAL A 280 39.51 -23.90 -48.11
C VAL A 280 38.46 -22.86 -47.70
N LYS A 281 38.79 -21.57 -47.81
CA LYS A 281 37.86 -20.47 -47.54
C LYS A 281 36.59 -20.55 -48.40
N ARG A 282 36.71 -20.79 -49.71
CA ARG A 282 35.55 -20.95 -50.60
C ARG A 282 34.68 -22.14 -50.22
N GLN A 283 35.27 -23.25 -49.77
CA GLN A 283 34.52 -24.41 -49.27
C GLN A 283 33.79 -24.09 -47.97
N LEU A 284 34.42 -23.35 -47.06
CA LEU A 284 33.78 -22.85 -45.83
C LEU A 284 32.62 -21.88 -46.13
N ASP A 285 32.76 -21.01 -47.13
CA ASP A 285 31.67 -20.12 -47.58
C ASP A 285 30.47 -20.92 -48.11
N ALA A 286 30.71 -21.91 -48.97
CA ALA A 286 29.66 -22.79 -49.47
C ALA A 286 28.98 -23.59 -48.33
N ASN A 287 29.76 -24.03 -47.34
CA ASN A 287 29.25 -24.71 -46.15
C ASN A 287 28.42 -23.76 -45.27
N ALA A 288 28.82 -22.50 -45.11
CA ALA A 288 28.02 -21.49 -44.42
C ALA A 288 26.66 -21.27 -45.09
N GLU A 289 26.62 -21.22 -46.43
CA GLU A 289 25.38 -21.10 -47.21
C GLU A 289 24.45 -22.31 -47.01
N ARG A 290 25.01 -23.53 -46.96
CA ARG A 290 24.24 -24.75 -46.66
C ARG A 290 23.59 -24.68 -45.28
N VAL A 291 24.32 -24.23 -44.25
CA VAL A 291 23.77 -24.04 -42.89
C VAL A 291 22.66 -23.00 -42.89
N ARG A 292 22.86 -21.86 -43.58
CA ARG A 292 21.82 -20.82 -43.68
C ARG A 292 20.57 -21.33 -44.36
N LYS A 293 20.69 -22.10 -45.44
CA LYS A 293 19.55 -22.72 -46.12
C LYS A 293 18.80 -23.67 -45.17
N PHE A 294 19.53 -24.53 -44.45
CA PHE A 294 18.96 -25.42 -43.46
C PHE A 294 18.19 -24.68 -42.35
N GLN A 295 18.71 -23.55 -41.85
CA GLN A 295 18.03 -22.70 -40.86
C GLN A 295 16.73 -22.09 -41.41
N LEU A 296 16.74 -21.64 -42.67
CA LEU A 296 15.55 -21.11 -43.33
C LEU A 296 14.47 -22.19 -43.49
N ASP A 297 14.86 -23.39 -43.93
CA ASP A 297 13.95 -24.53 -44.09
C ASP A 297 13.39 -25.00 -42.74
N THR A 298 14.23 -25.05 -41.70
CA THR A 298 13.81 -25.36 -40.31
C THR A 298 12.80 -24.33 -39.78
N THR A 299 13.05 -23.05 -40.03
CA THR A 299 12.13 -21.96 -39.65
C THR A 299 10.80 -22.05 -40.40
N ALA A 300 10.83 -22.38 -41.70
CA ALA A 300 9.63 -22.57 -42.50
C ALA A 300 8.79 -23.76 -41.99
N ARG A 301 9.43 -24.89 -41.66
CA ARG A 301 8.79 -26.06 -41.05
C ARG A 301 8.18 -25.75 -39.70
N ARG A 302 8.88 -25.01 -38.84
CA ARG A 302 8.37 -24.53 -37.55
C ARG A 302 7.08 -23.73 -37.72
N LYS A 303 7.06 -22.78 -38.67
CA LYS A 303 5.86 -21.98 -38.98
C LYS A 303 4.71 -22.84 -39.49
N ASN A 304 4.98 -23.81 -40.38
CA ASN A 304 3.96 -24.73 -40.88
C ASN A 304 3.38 -25.60 -39.75
N HIS A 305 4.23 -26.07 -38.84
CA HIS A 305 3.82 -26.89 -37.70
C HIS A 305 2.91 -26.12 -36.73
N VAL A 306 3.22 -24.85 -36.43
CA VAL A 306 2.35 -23.99 -35.62
C VAL A 306 0.96 -23.84 -36.26
N VAL A 307 0.89 -23.66 -37.59
CA VAL A 307 -0.39 -23.63 -38.31
C VAL A 307 -1.13 -24.96 -38.24
N PHE A 308 -0.43 -26.09 -38.30
CA PHE A 308 -1.03 -27.43 -38.16
C PHE A 308 -1.63 -27.64 -36.76
N SER A 309 -0.89 -27.28 -35.69
CA SER A 309 -1.38 -27.32 -34.30
C SER A 309 -2.63 -26.44 -34.10
N MET A 310 -2.66 -25.24 -34.70
CA MET A 310 -3.85 -24.38 -34.68
C MET A 310 -5.06 -25.04 -35.34
N LYS A 311 -4.86 -25.75 -36.46
CA LYS A 311 -5.94 -26.45 -37.16
C LYS A 311 -6.51 -27.58 -36.32
N GLU A 312 -5.66 -28.40 -35.72
CA GLU A 312 -6.09 -29.52 -34.88
C GLU A 312 -6.96 -29.05 -33.70
N GLN A 313 -6.56 -27.96 -33.04
CA GLN A 313 -7.36 -27.36 -31.95
C GLN A 313 -8.69 -26.77 -32.44
N VAL A 314 -8.70 -26.13 -33.62
CA VAL A 314 -9.94 -25.63 -34.23
C VAL A 314 -10.86 -26.77 -34.66
N ASP A 315 -10.31 -27.86 -35.20
CA ASP A 315 -11.07 -29.06 -35.60
C ASP A 315 -11.70 -29.73 -34.37
N ALA A 316 -10.96 -29.86 -33.26
CA ALA A 316 -11.48 -30.37 -31.98
C ALA A 316 -12.62 -29.49 -31.44
N ALA A 317 -12.48 -28.16 -31.52
CA ALA A 317 -13.53 -27.23 -31.12
C ALA A 317 -14.77 -27.35 -32.02
N GLU A 318 -14.60 -27.58 -33.33
CA GLU A 318 -15.73 -27.80 -34.25
C GLU A 318 -16.49 -29.08 -33.91
N VAL A 319 -15.80 -30.17 -33.56
CA VAL A 319 -16.45 -31.41 -33.10
C VAL A 319 -17.30 -31.16 -31.85
N ALA A 320 -16.77 -30.42 -30.86
CA ALA A 320 -17.52 -30.07 -29.66
C ALA A 320 -18.76 -29.19 -29.97
N VAL A 321 -18.63 -28.23 -30.88
CA VAL A 321 -19.75 -27.39 -31.35
C VAL A 321 -20.79 -28.20 -32.13
N GLN A 322 -20.38 -29.18 -32.94
CA GLN A 322 -21.31 -30.08 -33.64
C GLN A 322 -22.10 -30.96 -32.66
N ARG A 323 -21.45 -31.47 -31.60
CA ARG A 323 -22.12 -32.20 -30.52
C ARG A 323 -23.16 -31.31 -29.84
N MET A 324 -22.80 -30.08 -29.47
CA MET A 324 -23.73 -29.09 -28.92
C MET A 324 -24.92 -28.83 -29.87
N GLN A 325 -24.68 -28.64 -31.17
CA GLN A 325 -25.73 -28.43 -32.17
C GLN A 325 -26.71 -29.62 -32.26
N SER A 326 -26.22 -30.85 -32.14
CA SER A 326 -27.10 -32.04 -32.13
C SER A 326 -28.05 -32.04 -30.92
N LEU A 327 -27.55 -31.68 -29.74
CA LEU A 327 -28.34 -31.54 -28.51
C LEU A 327 -29.27 -30.32 -28.57
N ALA A 328 -28.91 -29.27 -29.30
CA ALA A 328 -29.81 -28.15 -29.60
C ALA A 328 -31.09 -28.62 -30.30
N GLY A 329 -30.94 -29.59 -31.22
CA GLY A 329 -32.06 -30.23 -31.91
C GLY A 329 -32.95 -31.06 -30.99
N VAL A 330 -32.37 -31.70 -29.96
CA VAL A 330 -33.09 -32.44 -28.92
C VAL A 330 -33.85 -31.49 -28.00
N LEU A 331 -33.18 -30.44 -27.50
CA LEU A 331 -33.75 -29.43 -26.63
C LEU A 331 -34.93 -28.69 -27.27
N ARG A 332 -34.89 -28.46 -28.59
CA ARG A 332 -36.03 -27.90 -29.36
C ARG A 332 -37.28 -28.77 -29.35
N LYS A 333 -37.13 -30.09 -29.20
CA LYS A 333 -38.21 -31.09 -29.31
C LYS A 333 -38.63 -31.68 -27.96
N ALA A 334 -37.99 -31.28 -26.86
CA ALA A 334 -38.25 -31.81 -25.54
C ALA A 334 -39.68 -31.48 -25.05
N THR A 335 -40.33 -32.44 -24.40
CA THR A 335 -41.60 -32.26 -23.68
C THR A 335 -41.34 -31.61 -22.33
N THR A 336 -42.33 -30.96 -21.73
CA THR A 336 -42.20 -30.21 -20.46
C THR A 336 -41.58 -31.02 -19.32
N GLU A 337 -41.86 -32.32 -19.24
CA GLU A 337 -41.32 -33.22 -18.20
C GLU A 337 -39.83 -33.58 -18.40
N LYS A 338 -39.34 -33.60 -19.65
CA LYS A 338 -37.95 -33.97 -19.98
C LYS A 338 -37.08 -32.76 -20.33
N MET A 339 -37.64 -31.56 -20.23
CA MET A 339 -36.98 -30.34 -20.68
C MET A 339 -35.84 -29.91 -19.73
N GLU A 340 -35.95 -30.21 -18.43
CA GLU A 340 -34.90 -29.99 -17.44
C GLU A 340 -33.69 -30.90 -17.70
N GLU A 341 -33.89 -32.22 -17.81
CA GLU A 341 -32.83 -33.19 -18.13
C GLU A 341 -32.14 -32.87 -19.47
N CYS A 342 -32.91 -32.56 -20.52
CA CYS A 342 -32.35 -32.16 -21.82
C CYS A 342 -31.56 -30.84 -21.72
N LEU A 343 -31.93 -29.92 -20.84
CA LEU A 343 -31.24 -28.63 -20.66
C LEU A 343 -29.91 -28.81 -19.91
N GLU A 344 -29.86 -29.70 -18.93
CA GLU A 344 -28.62 -30.03 -18.21
C GLU A 344 -27.58 -30.67 -19.14
N GLU A 345 -27.97 -31.66 -19.94
CA GLU A 345 -27.10 -32.28 -20.94
C GLU A 345 -26.66 -31.29 -22.02
N ALA A 346 -27.58 -30.43 -22.48
CA ALA A 346 -27.31 -29.35 -23.42
C ALA A 346 -26.31 -28.32 -22.86
N HIS A 347 -26.43 -27.96 -21.57
CA HIS A 347 -25.52 -27.01 -20.92
C HIS A 347 -24.14 -27.61 -20.65
N ALA A 348 -24.05 -28.89 -20.30
CA ALA A 348 -22.78 -29.60 -20.19
C ALA A 348 -22.01 -29.59 -21.53
N ALA A 349 -22.71 -29.86 -22.64
CA ALA A 349 -22.12 -29.78 -23.99
C ALA A 349 -21.80 -28.35 -24.42
N GLU A 350 -22.57 -27.34 -23.98
CA GLU A 350 -22.25 -25.92 -24.18
C GLU A 350 -20.94 -25.53 -23.49
N LEU A 351 -20.76 -25.94 -22.23
CA LEU A 351 -19.54 -25.65 -21.46
C LEU A 351 -18.31 -26.33 -22.09
N GLU A 352 -18.46 -27.59 -22.52
CA GLU A 352 -17.42 -28.31 -23.27
C GLU A 352 -17.06 -27.54 -24.56
N ALA A 353 -18.04 -27.20 -25.40
CA ALA A 353 -17.84 -26.44 -26.62
C ALA A 353 -17.27 -25.03 -26.38
N GLN A 354 -17.73 -24.33 -25.34
CA GLN A 354 -17.20 -23.02 -24.93
C GLN A 354 -15.73 -23.12 -24.53
N SER A 355 -15.37 -24.13 -23.73
CA SER A 355 -14.00 -24.34 -23.31
C SER A 355 -13.09 -24.66 -24.50
N ALA A 356 -13.53 -25.54 -25.41
CA ALA A 356 -12.79 -25.90 -26.61
C ALA A 356 -12.62 -24.71 -27.58
N VAL A 357 -13.67 -23.92 -27.81
CA VAL A 357 -13.59 -22.71 -28.66
C VAL A 357 -12.71 -21.63 -28.02
N ALA A 358 -12.75 -21.47 -26.69
CA ALA A 358 -11.88 -20.55 -25.98
C ALA A 358 -10.40 -20.97 -26.08
N LEU A 359 -10.11 -22.27 -25.93
CA LEU A 359 -8.77 -22.82 -26.12
C LEU A 359 -8.29 -22.62 -27.58
N ALA A 360 -9.12 -22.94 -28.57
CA ALA A 360 -8.79 -22.75 -29.98
C ALA A 360 -8.56 -21.25 -30.33
N ARG A 361 -9.39 -20.35 -29.79
CA ARG A 361 -9.20 -18.90 -29.95
C ARG A 361 -7.88 -18.45 -29.34
N ARG A 362 -7.60 -18.89 -28.11
CA ARG A 362 -6.39 -18.54 -27.37
C ARG A 362 -5.15 -19.01 -28.12
N GLU A 363 -5.13 -20.27 -28.56
CA GLU A 363 -4.05 -20.87 -29.34
C GLU A 363 -3.81 -20.09 -30.66
N VAL A 364 -4.87 -19.77 -31.40
CA VAL A 364 -4.79 -18.99 -32.64
C VAL A 364 -4.31 -17.56 -32.39
N GLN A 365 -4.69 -16.93 -31.27
CA GLN A 365 -4.31 -15.55 -30.93
C GLN A 365 -2.87 -15.45 -30.42
N GLU A 366 -2.47 -16.33 -29.48
CA GLU A 366 -1.16 -16.32 -28.84
C GLU A 366 -0.05 -16.74 -29.80
N ARG A 367 -0.29 -17.74 -30.66
CA ARG A 367 0.72 -18.25 -31.60
C ARG A 367 0.71 -17.58 -32.97
N GLN A 368 -0.26 -16.71 -33.27
CA GLN A 368 -0.27 -15.89 -34.50
C GLN A 368 1.06 -15.14 -34.77
N PRO A 369 1.68 -14.45 -33.79
CA PRO A 369 2.94 -13.75 -34.05
C PRO A 369 4.07 -14.68 -34.51
N GLU A 370 4.10 -15.94 -34.09
CA GLU A 370 5.14 -16.92 -34.44
C GLU A 370 5.13 -17.28 -35.94
N VAL A 371 3.96 -17.15 -36.58
CA VAL A 371 3.76 -17.44 -38.01
C VAL A 371 4.06 -16.22 -38.89
N ARG A 372 4.07 -15.00 -38.32
CA ARG A 372 4.33 -13.78 -39.09
C ARG A 372 5.75 -13.78 -39.65
N GLY A 373 5.88 -13.37 -40.92
CA GLY A 373 7.16 -13.17 -41.59
C GLY A 373 7.15 -11.85 -42.36
N PRO A 374 8.32 -11.39 -42.85
CA PRO A 374 8.39 -10.20 -43.70
C PRO A 374 7.51 -10.38 -44.94
N ASN A 375 6.74 -9.34 -45.28
CA ASN A 375 5.78 -9.36 -46.38
C ASN A 375 6.49 -9.70 -47.70
N GLY A 376 6.10 -10.80 -48.36
CA GLY A 376 6.57 -11.15 -49.70
C GLY A 376 6.95 -12.61 -49.95
N GLN A 377 7.17 -13.44 -48.91
CA GLN A 377 7.45 -14.87 -49.10
C GLN A 377 6.16 -15.69 -49.30
N VAL A 378 6.11 -16.51 -50.35
CA VAL A 378 4.94 -17.34 -50.73
C VAL A 378 4.49 -18.28 -49.59
N ALA A 379 5.43 -18.89 -48.87
CA ALA A 379 5.13 -19.75 -47.72
C ALA A 379 4.50 -18.97 -46.54
N ALA A 380 4.97 -17.73 -46.29
CA ALA A 380 4.40 -16.86 -45.26
C ALA A 380 2.98 -16.41 -45.62
N LEU A 381 2.70 -16.16 -46.90
CA LEU A 381 1.35 -15.84 -47.39
C LEU A 381 0.37 -17.00 -47.21
N LYS A 382 0.80 -18.24 -47.54
CA LYS A 382 -0.01 -19.45 -47.32
C LYS A 382 -0.34 -19.62 -45.83
N ASN A 383 0.66 -19.55 -44.96
CA ASN A 383 0.46 -19.73 -43.52
C ASN A 383 -0.43 -18.63 -42.92
N ASN A 384 -0.24 -17.37 -43.32
CA ASN A 384 -1.12 -16.28 -42.89
C ASN A 384 -2.56 -16.49 -43.36
N SER A 385 -2.79 -16.99 -44.57
CA SER A 385 -4.14 -17.29 -45.07
C SER A 385 -4.83 -18.40 -44.27
N GLU A 386 -4.09 -19.42 -43.85
CA GLU A 386 -4.60 -20.54 -43.04
C GLU A 386 -4.93 -20.09 -41.61
N VAL A 387 -4.12 -19.22 -41.02
CA VAL A 387 -4.42 -18.59 -39.72
C VAL A 387 -5.71 -17.76 -39.80
N LEU A 388 -5.90 -17.00 -40.89
CA LEU A 388 -7.14 -16.23 -41.11
C LEU A 388 -8.36 -17.16 -41.27
N ARG A 389 -8.23 -18.28 -41.98
CA ARG A 389 -9.31 -19.29 -42.06
C ARG A 389 -9.65 -19.85 -40.69
N CYS A 390 -8.65 -20.18 -39.88
CA CYS A 390 -8.86 -20.64 -38.49
C CYS A 390 -9.59 -19.58 -37.66
N LYS A 391 -9.24 -18.29 -37.80
CA LYS A 391 -9.97 -17.20 -37.12
C LYS A 391 -11.43 -17.08 -37.55
N VAL A 392 -11.71 -17.22 -38.85
CA VAL A 392 -13.09 -17.20 -39.37
C VAL A 392 -13.89 -18.38 -38.81
N ARG A 393 -13.30 -19.58 -38.77
CA ARG A 393 -13.93 -20.77 -38.18
C ARG A 393 -14.23 -20.59 -36.69
N VAL A 394 -13.28 -20.06 -35.93
CA VAL A 394 -13.48 -19.71 -34.50
C VAL A 394 -14.62 -18.69 -34.34
N SER A 395 -14.65 -17.63 -35.14
CA SER A 395 -15.72 -16.64 -35.08
C SER A 395 -17.08 -17.23 -35.45
N HIS A 396 -17.13 -18.16 -36.40
CA HIS A 396 -18.34 -18.90 -36.72
C HIS A 396 -18.81 -19.75 -35.52
N MET A 397 -17.90 -20.49 -34.88
CA MET A 397 -18.21 -21.27 -33.68
C MET A 397 -18.69 -20.39 -32.51
N GLU A 398 -18.07 -19.24 -32.28
CA GLU A 398 -18.53 -18.24 -31.29
C GLU A 398 -19.96 -17.76 -31.60
N SER A 399 -20.30 -17.60 -32.88
CA SER A 399 -21.66 -17.24 -33.30
C SER A 399 -22.68 -18.36 -33.06
N GLU A 400 -22.29 -19.63 -33.26
CA GLU A 400 -23.14 -20.79 -33.00
C GLU A 400 -23.35 -21.01 -31.49
N LEU A 401 -22.32 -20.82 -30.67
CA LEU A 401 -22.43 -20.78 -29.21
C LEU A 401 -23.41 -19.68 -28.76
N ALA A 402 -23.35 -18.50 -29.36
CA ALA A 402 -24.29 -17.41 -29.03
C ALA A 402 -25.75 -17.75 -29.40
N LYS A 403 -25.98 -18.41 -30.54
CA LYS A 403 -27.31 -18.90 -30.93
C LYS A 403 -27.81 -19.97 -29.98
N PHE A 404 -26.94 -20.91 -29.58
CA PHE A 404 -27.29 -21.97 -28.64
C PHE A 404 -27.61 -21.41 -27.26
N ARG A 405 -26.84 -20.44 -26.76
CA ARG A 405 -27.13 -19.74 -25.49
C ARG A 405 -28.50 -19.09 -25.48
N ARG A 406 -28.90 -18.43 -26.56
CA ARG A 406 -30.25 -17.87 -26.68
C ARG A 406 -31.31 -18.96 -26.60
N LEU A 407 -31.07 -20.09 -27.25
CA LEU A 407 -31.99 -21.23 -27.22
C LEU A 407 -32.08 -21.90 -25.83
N ALA A 408 -30.94 -22.10 -25.17
CA ALA A 408 -30.87 -22.61 -23.80
C ALA A 408 -31.49 -21.61 -22.81
N GLN A 409 -31.31 -20.31 -23.03
CA GLN A 409 -31.97 -19.24 -22.28
C GLN A 409 -33.48 -19.27 -22.48
N GLU A 410 -33.99 -19.38 -23.72
CA GLU A 410 -35.43 -19.50 -24.00
C GLU A 410 -36.04 -20.77 -23.38
N ALA A 411 -35.31 -21.90 -23.41
CA ALA A 411 -35.72 -23.14 -22.76
C ALA A 411 -35.69 -23.02 -21.22
N GLY A 412 -34.66 -22.40 -20.67
CA GLY A 412 -34.52 -22.11 -19.24
C GLY A 412 -35.55 -21.08 -18.76
N GLU A 413 -35.90 -20.08 -19.56
CA GLU A 413 -36.98 -19.13 -19.30
C GLU A 413 -38.32 -19.86 -19.30
N LYS A 414 -38.57 -20.77 -20.25
CA LYS A 414 -39.76 -21.64 -20.22
C LYS A 414 -39.83 -22.47 -18.94
N ILE A 415 -38.75 -23.15 -18.56
CA ILE A 415 -38.69 -23.92 -17.31
C ILE A 415 -38.95 -22.99 -16.13
N LYS A 416 -38.21 -21.89 -16.01
CA LYS A 416 -38.38 -20.90 -14.94
C LYS A 416 -39.81 -20.36 -14.85
N VAL A 417 -40.47 -20.12 -15.97
CA VAL A 417 -41.87 -19.70 -16.03
C VAL A 417 -42.80 -20.82 -15.58
N PHE A 418 -42.57 -22.06 -16.02
CA PHE A 418 -43.36 -23.19 -15.54
C PHE A 418 -43.14 -23.47 -14.06
N THR A 419 -41.92 -23.34 -13.54
CA THR A 419 -41.60 -23.47 -12.11
C THR A 419 -42.13 -22.30 -11.30
N SER A 420 -42.02 -21.05 -11.80
CA SER A 420 -42.48 -19.83 -11.12
C SER A 420 -44.01 -19.74 -11.05
N LEU A 421 -44.69 -20.34 -12.02
CA LEU A 421 -46.15 -20.43 -12.09
C LEU A 421 -46.69 -21.77 -11.58
N ARG A 422 -45.83 -22.71 -11.16
CA ARG A 422 -46.24 -24.04 -10.72
C ARG A 422 -47.21 -23.96 -9.55
N ASP A 423 -46.82 -23.22 -8.53
CA ASP A 423 -47.57 -23.10 -7.28
C ASP A 423 -48.86 -22.32 -7.54
N ILE A 424 -48.82 -21.25 -8.36
CA ILE A 424 -50.02 -20.53 -8.82
C ILE A 424 -50.99 -21.46 -9.56
N CYS A 425 -50.50 -22.28 -10.48
CA CYS A 425 -51.32 -23.23 -11.23
C CYS A 425 -51.94 -24.29 -10.30
N GLN A 426 -51.18 -24.78 -9.32
CA GLN A 426 -51.67 -25.74 -8.34
C GLN A 426 -52.74 -25.13 -7.44
N ASP A 427 -52.52 -23.90 -6.96
CA ASP A 427 -53.46 -23.16 -6.12
C ASP A 427 -54.76 -22.85 -6.86
N VAL A 428 -54.68 -22.47 -8.14
CA VAL A 428 -55.87 -22.24 -8.98
C VAL A 428 -56.64 -23.53 -9.23
N ASN A 429 -55.96 -24.66 -9.48
CA ASN A 429 -56.63 -25.96 -9.62
C ASN A 429 -57.35 -26.39 -8.34
N GLN A 430 -56.71 -26.22 -7.17
CA GLN A 430 -57.30 -26.53 -5.88
C GLN A 430 -58.47 -25.58 -5.55
N ALA A 431 -58.33 -24.29 -5.87
CA ALA A 431 -59.37 -23.30 -5.68
C ALA A 431 -60.60 -23.55 -6.57
N GLU A 432 -60.43 -24.02 -7.81
CA GLU A 432 -61.55 -24.41 -8.68
C GLU A 432 -62.36 -25.56 -8.04
N ALA A 433 -61.68 -26.62 -7.59
CA ALA A 433 -62.34 -27.78 -6.96
C ALA A 433 -63.05 -27.41 -5.65
N GLU A 434 -62.43 -26.58 -4.81
CA GLU A 434 -63.00 -26.15 -3.53
C GLU A 434 -64.18 -25.17 -3.74
N ALA A 435 -64.13 -24.32 -4.76
CA ALA A 435 -65.25 -23.43 -5.11
C ALA A 435 -66.50 -24.20 -5.56
N GLU A 436 -66.32 -25.26 -6.33
CA GLU A 436 -67.43 -26.14 -6.72
C GLU A 436 -68.02 -26.87 -5.49
N ARG A 437 -67.17 -27.41 -4.61
CA ARG A 437 -67.59 -28.06 -3.35
C ARG A 437 -68.40 -27.11 -2.46
N LEU A 438 -67.89 -25.91 -2.21
CA LEU A 438 -68.52 -24.92 -1.33
C LEU A 438 -69.79 -24.32 -1.93
N SER A 439 -69.86 -24.18 -3.26
CA SER A 439 -71.08 -23.72 -3.93
C SER A 439 -72.24 -24.71 -3.73
N ALA A 440 -71.95 -26.00 -3.74
CA ALA A 440 -72.93 -27.04 -3.41
C ALA A 440 -73.33 -27.03 -1.93
N ALA A 441 -72.37 -26.88 -1.01
CA ALA A 441 -72.63 -26.84 0.44
C ALA A 441 -73.42 -25.58 0.88
N ALA A 442 -73.19 -24.44 0.22
CA ALA A 442 -73.81 -23.15 0.54
C ALA A 442 -75.35 -23.18 0.52
N GLN A 443 -75.96 -24.08 -0.25
CA GLN A 443 -77.41 -24.22 -0.30
C GLN A 443 -78.01 -24.74 1.02
N GLN A 444 -77.21 -25.40 1.87
CA GLN A 444 -77.66 -26.05 3.10
C GLN A 444 -77.27 -25.30 4.39
N TRP A 445 -76.50 -24.21 4.29
CA TRP A 445 -76.03 -23.45 5.45
C TRP A 445 -77.17 -22.75 6.21
N GLY A 446 -76.87 -22.23 7.41
CA GLY A 446 -77.77 -21.41 8.26
C GLY A 446 -77.61 -19.91 7.99
N HIS A 447 -77.59 -19.07 9.03
CA HIS A 447 -77.30 -17.62 8.89
C HIS A 447 -75.81 -17.32 8.71
N LEU A 448 -74.97 -18.25 9.13
CA LEU A 448 -73.53 -18.32 8.89
C LEU A 448 -73.23 -19.70 8.28
N PRO A 449 -72.18 -19.82 7.46
CA PRO A 449 -71.64 -21.11 7.09
C PRO A 449 -71.15 -21.87 8.36
N PRO A 450 -71.19 -23.20 8.39
CA PRO A 450 -70.45 -23.99 9.37
C PRO A 450 -68.99 -23.54 9.44
N GLU A 451 -68.37 -23.57 10.63
CA GLU A 451 -67.01 -23.05 10.80
C GLU A 451 -65.99 -23.65 9.81
N GLU A 452 -66.13 -24.94 9.47
CA GLU A 452 -65.26 -25.58 8.48
C GLU A 452 -65.43 -24.99 7.09
N ASP A 453 -66.67 -24.73 6.67
CA ASP A 453 -66.99 -24.19 5.36
C ASP A 453 -66.79 -22.66 5.28
N ASP A 454 -66.95 -21.91 6.38
CA ASP A 454 -66.62 -20.48 6.43
C ASP A 454 -65.10 -20.28 6.36
N ARG A 455 -64.34 -21.12 7.07
CA ARG A 455 -62.87 -21.14 6.95
C ARG A 455 -62.43 -21.58 5.57
N ALA A 456 -63.05 -22.59 4.98
CA ALA A 456 -62.76 -23.01 3.61
C ALA A 456 -63.13 -21.92 2.59
N LEU A 457 -64.25 -21.21 2.76
CA LEU A 457 -64.64 -20.09 1.89
C LEU A 457 -63.74 -18.86 2.05
N ALA A 458 -63.29 -18.57 3.27
CA ALA A 458 -62.34 -17.50 3.54
C ALA A 458 -60.95 -17.85 2.97
N THR A 459 -60.54 -19.10 3.11
CA THR A 459 -59.28 -19.62 2.55
C THR A 459 -59.37 -19.60 1.03
N LEU A 460 -60.46 -20.07 0.44
CA LEU A 460 -60.70 -19.98 -1.00
C LEU A 460 -60.70 -18.53 -1.50
N LYS A 461 -61.39 -17.60 -0.82
CA LYS A 461 -61.37 -16.16 -1.16
C LYS A 461 -59.97 -15.57 -1.06
N ALA A 462 -59.22 -15.92 -0.03
CA ALA A 462 -57.86 -15.46 0.17
C ALA A 462 -56.94 -16.05 -0.90
N THR A 463 -57.00 -17.36 -1.16
CA THR A 463 -56.24 -18.03 -2.21
C THR A 463 -56.56 -17.42 -3.56
N VAL A 464 -57.83 -17.21 -3.90
CA VAL A 464 -58.24 -16.59 -5.18
C VAL A 464 -57.81 -15.13 -5.25
N SER A 465 -57.98 -14.33 -4.20
CA SER A 465 -57.55 -12.93 -4.20
C SER A 465 -56.02 -12.79 -4.25
N ASN A 466 -55.30 -13.63 -3.51
CA ASN A 466 -53.84 -13.64 -3.48
C ASN A 466 -53.29 -14.12 -4.81
N THR A 467 -53.82 -15.22 -5.37
CA THR A 467 -53.45 -15.65 -6.72
C THR A 467 -53.89 -14.63 -7.77
N THR A 468 -55.02 -13.92 -7.62
CA THR A 468 -55.40 -12.83 -8.53
C THR A 468 -54.39 -11.70 -8.46
N ALA A 469 -54.02 -11.23 -7.27
CA ALA A 469 -53.08 -10.15 -7.09
C ALA A 469 -51.66 -10.55 -7.50
N GLU A 470 -51.23 -11.76 -7.16
CA GLU A 470 -49.95 -12.32 -7.58
C GLU A 470 -49.90 -12.46 -9.10
N VAL A 471 -51.00 -12.93 -9.72
CA VAL A 471 -51.13 -13.01 -11.17
C VAL A 471 -51.20 -11.61 -11.80
N GLU A 472 -51.92 -10.64 -11.25
CA GLU A 472 -52.00 -9.26 -11.77
C GLU A 472 -50.67 -8.52 -11.65
N GLN A 473 -49.98 -8.66 -10.51
CA GLN A 473 -48.66 -8.09 -10.28
C GLN A 473 -47.63 -8.74 -11.19
N LYS A 474 -47.63 -10.08 -11.26
CA LYS A 474 -46.81 -10.79 -12.24
C LYS A 474 -47.22 -10.40 -13.66
N ILE A 475 -48.48 -10.14 -14.00
CA ILE A 475 -48.87 -9.65 -15.33
C ILE A 475 -48.29 -8.25 -15.63
N GLN A 476 -48.13 -7.39 -14.63
CA GLN A 476 -47.54 -6.06 -14.82
C GLN A 476 -46.01 -6.11 -14.96
N ALA A 477 -45.36 -7.03 -14.24
CA ALA A 477 -43.90 -7.16 -14.22
C ALA A 477 -43.35 -8.14 -15.26
N SER A 478 -44.12 -9.18 -15.58
CA SER A 478 -43.77 -10.24 -16.52
C SER A 478 -44.06 -9.81 -17.95
N GLN A 479 -43.21 -10.26 -18.86
CA GLN A 479 -43.31 -9.98 -20.29
C GLN A 479 -43.22 -11.30 -21.07
N GLY A 480 -43.57 -11.27 -22.36
CA GLY A 480 -43.40 -12.42 -23.24
C GLY A 480 -44.27 -13.62 -22.85
N LEU A 481 -43.63 -14.77 -22.60
CA LEU A 481 -44.31 -16.06 -22.44
C LEU A 481 -45.04 -16.20 -21.09
N GLU A 482 -44.41 -15.77 -19.99
CA GLU A 482 -45.01 -15.79 -18.64
C GLU A 482 -46.29 -14.97 -18.59
N LEU A 483 -46.27 -13.80 -19.23
CA LEU A 483 -47.42 -12.90 -19.34
C LEU A 483 -48.61 -13.54 -20.10
N LYS A 484 -48.32 -14.38 -21.11
CA LYS A 484 -49.36 -15.07 -21.88
C LYS A 484 -50.05 -16.15 -21.03
N GLU A 485 -49.27 -16.95 -20.29
CA GLU A 485 -49.79 -17.98 -19.39
C GLU A 485 -50.54 -17.38 -18.20
N LEU A 486 -50.00 -16.33 -17.58
CA LEU A 486 -50.66 -15.59 -16.51
C LEU A 486 -52.03 -15.03 -16.93
N ARG A 487 -52.17 -14.52 -18.16
CA ARG A 487 -53.48 -14.07 -18.68
C ARG A 487 -54.50 -15.20 -18.82
N SER A 488 -54.06 -16.41 -19.16
CA SER A 488 -54.91 -17.60 -19.21
C SER A 488 -55.37 -18.00 -17.80
N ILE A 489 -54.44 -18.03 -16.84
CA ILE A 489 -54.71 -18.28 -15.42
C ILE A 489 -55.69 -17.24 -14.84
N PHE A 490 -55.49 -15.97 -15.19
CA PHE A 490 -56.38 -14.87 -14.76
C PHE A 490 -57.84 -15.09 -15.22
N GLY A 491 -58.05 -15.56 -16.45
CA GLY A 491 -59.39 -15.89 -16.95
C GLY A 491 -60.08 -17.05 -16.21
N ARG A 492 -59.30 -17.99 -15.66
CA ARG A 492 -59.80 -19.08 -14.82
C ARG A 492 -60.18 -18.59 -13.43
N ILE A 493 -59.31 -17.80 -12.81
CA ILE A 493 -59.57 -17.13 -11.52
C ILE A 493 -60.87 -16.31 -11.58
N GLN A 494 -61.13 -15.58 -12.67
CA GLN A 494 -62.38 -14.85 -12.85
C GLN A 494 -63.65 -15.73 -12.79
N LYS A 495 -63.58 -17.00 -13.22
CA LYS A 495 -64.70 -17.93 -13.12
C LYS A 495 -64.92 -18.38 -11.67
N ILE A 496 -63.84 -18.66 -10.94
CA ILE A 496 -63.89 -18.99 -9.51
C ILE A 496 -64.48 -17.81 -8.72
N GLN A 497 -64.07 -16.59 -9.06
CA GLN A 497 -64.58 -15.36 -8.42
C GLN A 497 -66.10 -15.22 -8.58
N LYS A 498 -66.64 -15.53 -9.76
CA LYS A 498 -68.10 -15.55 -9.99
C LYS A 498 -68.82 -16.59 -9.11
N ALA A 499 -68.25 -17.78 -8.93
CA ALA A 499 -68.83 -18.80 -8.06
C ALA A 499 -68.83 -18.36 -6.58
N ILE A 500 -67.73 -17.75 -6.13
CA ILE A 500 -67.61 -17.16 -4.78
C ILE A 500 -68.65 -16.05 -4.56
N ASP A 501 -68.88 -15.21 -5.57
CA ASP A 501 -69.84 -14.11 -5.46
C ASP A 501 -71.28 -14.60 -5.34
N GLY A 502 -71.63 -15.70 -6.03
CA GLY A 502 -72.92 -16.39 -5.83
C GLY A 502 -73.11 -16.91 -4.39
N ILE A 503 -72.06 -17.47 -3.77
CA ILE A 503 -72.10 -17.91 -2.36
C ILE A 503 -72.27 -16.72 -1.40
N LYS A 504 -71.61 -15.58 -1.69
CA LYS A 504 -71.73 -14.36 -0.88
C LYS A 504 -73.16 -13.81 -0.87
N GLU A 505 -73.86 -13.85 -2.00
CA GLU A 505 -75.22 -13.35 -2.11
C GLU A 505 -76.18 -14.13 -1.20
N THR A 506 -76.02 -15.46 -1.14
CA THR A 506 -76.79 -16.34 -0.24
C THR A 506 -76.52 -16.07 1.24
N ILE A 507 -75.28 -15.72 1.61
CA ILE A 507 -74.90 -15.30 2.98
C ILE A 507 -75.47 -13.92 3.31
N GLN A 508 -75.42 -12.97 2.37
CA GLN A 508 -75.85 -11.58 2.56
C GLN A 508 -77.33 -11.48 2.91
N GLU A 509 -78.19 -12.24 2.23
CA GLU A 509 -79.63 -12.22 2.48
C GLU A 509 -79.98 -12.66 3.91
N ARG A 510 -79.24 -13.64 4.45
CA ARG A 510 -79.43 -14.12 5.82
C ARG A 510 -78.78 -13.22 6.88
N SER A 511 -77.64 -12.59 6.56
CA SER A 511 -76.98 -11.60 7.43
C SER A 511 -77.86 -10.37 7.71
N ARG A 512 -78.68 -9.96 6.74
CA ARG A 512 -79.59 -8.81 6.84
C ARG A 512 -80.59 -8.95 7.99
N SER A 513 -81.07 -10.16 8.24
CA SER A 513 -82.00 -10.47 9.33
C SER A 513 -81.35 -10.33 10.72
N GLN A 514 -80.10 -10.76 10.87
CA GLN A 514 -79.36 -10.69 12.14
C GLN A 514 -78.93 -9.25 12.51
N CYS A 515 -78.59 -8.43 11.50
CA CYS A 515 -78.21 -7.02 11.70
C CYS A 515 -79.31 -6.19 12.36
N LEU A 516 -80.58 -6.44 12.00
CA LEU A 516 -81.74 -5.74 12.58
C LEU A 516 -81.89 -6.00 14.09
N GLY A 517 -81.54 -7.19 14.59
CA GLY A 517 -81.59 -7.51 16.02
C GLY A 517 -80.57 -6.73 16.85
N LYS A 518 -79.34 -6.58 16.34
CA LYS A 518 -78.23 -5.92 17.05
C LYS A 518 -78.38 -4.40 17.13
N VAL A 519 -78.97 -3.77 16.11
CA VAL A 519 -79.31 -2.33 16.16
C VAL A 519 -80.26 -2.03 17.32
N LYS A 520 -81.24 -2.91 17.58
CA LYS A 520 -82.21 -2.73 18.67
C LYS A 520 -81.57 -2.79 20.06
N GLU A 521 -80.61 -3.70 20.25
CA GLU A 521 -79.84 -3.85 21.49
C GLU A 521 -78.99 -2.61 21.80
N ALA A 522 -78.26 -2.11 20.79
CA ALA A 522 -77.39 -0.94 20.92
C ALA A 522 -78.14 0.36 21.23
N VAL A 523 -79.34 0.54 20.67
CA VAL A 523 -80.22 1.69 20.98
C VAL A 523 -80.63 1.69 22.45
N GLY A 524 -80.94 0.51 23.02
CA GLY A 524 -81.36 0.38 24.41
C GLY A 524 -80.26 0.74 25.41
N ALA A 525 -79.05 0.22 25.20
CA ALA A 525 -77.91 0.45 26.09
C ALA A 525 -77.47 1.93 26.12
N LEU A 526 -77.41 2.58 24.96
CA LEU A 526 -77.05 3.99 24.87
C LEU A 526 -78.07 4.92 25.55
N GLY A 527 -79.36 4.57 25.48
CA GLY A 527 -80.41 5.32 26.18
C GLY A 527 -80.31 5.25 27.71
N GLN A 528 -79.77 4.17 28.28
CA GLN A 528 -79.52 4.07 29.72
C GLN A 528 -78.32 4.92 30.16
N LEU A 529 -77.23 4.87 29.38
CA LEU A 529 -76.05 5.70 29.62
C LEU A 529 -76.37 7.20 29.63
N GLU A 530 -77.14 7.66 28.65
CA GLU A 530 -77.53 9.08 28.55
C GLU A 530 -78.31 9.57 29.79
N LYS A 531 -79.10 8.70 30.43
CA LYS A 531 -79.83 9.03 31.68
C LYS A 531 -78.89 9.19 32.87
N LYS A 532 -77.95 8.26 33.07
CA LYS A 532 -76.97 8.32 34.17
C LYS A 532 -75.96 9.46 34.01
N LEU A 533 -75.58 9.78 32.78
CA LEU A 533 -74.76 10.96 32.49
C LEU A 533 -75.48 12.26 32.90
N ALA A 534 -76.80 12.35 32.69
CA ALA A 534 -77.56 13.54 33.07
C ALA A 534 -77.57 13.74 34.61
N SER A 535 -77.70 12.68 35.40
CA SER A 535 -77.62 12.77 36.86
C SER A 535 -76.23 13.17 37.35
N LEU A 536 -75.16 12.58 36.78
CA LEU A 536 -73.78 12.91 37.12
C LEU A 536 -73.43 14.38 36.82
N LEU A 537 -73.87 14.89 35.66
CA LEU A 537 -73.65 16.29 35.27
C LEU A 537 -74.31 17.27 36.26
N ALA A 538 -75.47 16.92 36.82
CA ALA A 538 -76.13 17.74 37.83
C ALA A 538 -75.36 17.74 39.15
N ALA A 539 -74.87 16.59 39.60
CA ALA A 539 -74.08 16.46 40.83
C ALA A 539 -72.70 17.14 40.73
N ALA A 540 -72.09 17.13 39.55
CA ALA A 540 -70.77 17.69 39.28
C ALA A 540 -70.77 19.13 38.73
N ALA A 541 -71.86 19.89 38.91
CA ALA A 541 -71.98 21.24 38.35
C ALA A 541 -70.95 22.23 38.95
N LYS A 542 -70.59 22.07 40.23
CA LYS A 542 -69.65 22.95 40.94
C LYS A 542 -68.74 22.19 41.93
N PRO A 543 -67.81 21.36 41.45
CA PRO A 543 -67.01 20.48 42.31
C PRO A 543 -66.01 21.23 43.21
N ALA A 544 -65.69 22.49 42.90
CA ALA A 544 -64.82 23.31 43.74
C ALA A 544 -65.51 23.88 45.01
N GLU A 545 -66.84 23.90 45.04
CA GLU A 545 -67.64 24.36 46.19
C GLU A 545 -68.09 23.18 47.09
N LEU A 546 -67.78 21.94 46.72
CA LEU A 546 -68.15 20.75 47.47
C LEU A 546 -67.19 20.48 48.64
N PRO A 547 -67.69 19.95 49.77
CA PRO A 547 -66.85 19.47 50.86
C PRO A 547 -65.83 18.44 50.35
N ILE A 548 -64.56 18.57 50.75
CA ILE A 548 -63.46 17.69 50.31
C ILE A 548 -63.76 16.20 50.54
N ASN A 549 -64.57 15.89 51.55
CA ASN A 549 -65.01 14.53 51.92
C ASN A 549 -66.06 13.92 50.99
N SER A 550 -66.77 14.73 50.19
CA SER A 550 -67.84 14.26 49.28
C SER A 550 -67.34 14.00 47.84
N LEU A 551 -66.18 14.56 47.50
CA LEU A 551 -65.54 14.39 46.20
C LEU A 551 -65.08 12.96 45.87
N PRO A 552 -64.64 12.10 46.83
CA PRO A 552 -64.32 10.70 46.55
C PRO A 552 -65.50 9.91 45.99
N ASP A 553 -66.69 10.07 46.56
CA ASP A 553 -67.90 9.36 46.14
C ASP A 553 -68.35 9.83 44.75
N LEU A 554 -68.31 11.14 44.50
CA LEU A 554 -68.61 11.72 43.19
C LEU A 554 -67.59 11.28 42.13
N LEU A 555 -66.32 11.14 42.50
CA LEU A 555 -65.27 10.61 41.63
C LEU A 555 -65.50 9.13 41.32
N GLN A 556 -65.99 8.34 42.27
CA GLN A 556 -66.36 6.94 42.07
C GLN A 556 -67.58 6.80 41.15
N GLU A 557 -68.61 7.62 41.34
CA GLU A 557 -69.78 7.66 40.45
C GLU A 557 -69.38 8.06 39.02
N ALA A 558 -68.53 9.08 38.88
CA ALA A 558 -67.99 9.49 37.59
C ALA A 558 -67.18 8.37 36.89
N LYS A 559 -66.44 7.55 37.65
CA LYS A 559 -65.74 6.36 37.13
C LYS A 559 -66.70 5.27 36.69
N ALA A 560 -67.73 4.96 37.47
CA ALA A 560 -68.73 3.95 37.12
C ALA A 560 -69.48 4.31 35.82
N VAL A 561 -69.87 5.57 35.66
CA VAL A 561 -70.51 6.05 34.41
C VAL A 561 -69.52 6.03 33.23
N ALA A 562 -68.22 6.24 33.48
CA ALA A 562 -67.18 6.11 32.45
C ALA A 562 -66.94 4.66 32.02
N GLU A 563 -67.00 3.71 32.96
CA GLU A 563 -66.95 2.27 32.67
C GLU A 563 -68.16 1.84 31.83
N GLU A 564 -69.36 2.26 32.21
CA GLU A 564 -70.58 1.97 31.44
C GLU A 564 -70.56 2.62 30.05
N ALA A 565 -69.98 3.83 29.91
CA ALA A 565 -69.73 4.43 28.60
C ALA A 565 -68.76 3.61 27.75
N ALA A 566 -67.72 3.05 28.37
CA ALA A 566 -66.77 2.16 27.72
C ALA A 566 -67.43 0.83 27.31
N GLU A 567 -68.31 0.28 28.13
CA GLU A 567 -69.09 -0.93 27.82
C GLU A 567 -70.03 -0.70 26.63
N VAL A 568 -70.81 0.39 26.61
CA VAL A 568 -71.67 0.74 25.47
C VAL A 568 -70.84 1.01 24.21
N GLN A 569 -69.69 1.66 24.33
CA GLN A 569 -68.75 1.84 23.23
C GLN A 569 -68.19 0.49 22.76
N SER A 570 -67.94 -0.46 23.66
CA SER A 570 -67.46 -1.81 23.32
C SER A 570 -68.55 -2.62 22.62
N LEU A 571 -69.82 -2.50 23.03
CA LEU A 571 -70.98 -3.13 22.39
C LEU A 571 -71.21 -2.58 20.98
N LEU A 572 -71.09 -1.25 20.80
CA LEU A 572 -71.18 -0.62 19.48
C LEU A 572 -70.02 -1.05 18.58
N SER A 573 -68.80 -1.14 19.15
CA SER A 573 -67.60 -1.52 18.41
C SER A 573 -67.58 -3.02 18.07
N SER A 574 -68.07 -3.88 18.96
CA SER A 574 -68.20 -5.33 18.73
C SER A 574 -69.31 -5.64 17.73
N SER A 575 -70.42 -4.91 17.77
CA SER A 575 -71.47 -4.99 16.77
C SER A 575 -71.02 -4.47 15.40
N GLN A 576 -70.07 -3.52 15.38
CA GLN A 576 -69.42 -3.04 14.14
C GLN A 576 -68.49 -4.07 13.49
N LYS A 577 -68.00 -5.06 14.25
CA LYS A 577 -67.19 -6.17 13.72
C LYS A 577 -68.04 -7.20 12.97
N MET A 578 -69.36 -7.17 13.11
CA MET A 578 -70.26 -7.98 12.30
C MET A 578 -70.32 -7.46 10.86
N GLN A 579 -70.63 -8.34 9.92
CA GLN A 579 -70.81 -7.95 8.52
C GLN A 579 -72.18 -7.27 8.34
N LEU A 580 -72.20 -5.96 8.57
CA LEU A 580 -73.43 -5.15 8.60
C LEU A 580 -73.89 -4.73 7.20
N THR A 581 -75.22 -4.69 7.00
CA THR A 581 -75.83 -4.06 5.81
C THR A 581 -75.64 -2.55 5.82
N LEU A 582 -75.75 -1.88 4.65
CA LEU A 582 -75.57 -0.43 4.53
C LEU A 582 -76.50 0.34 5.48
N ASP A 583 -77.77 -0.06 5.55
CA ASP A 583 -78.78 0.52 6.44
C ASP A 583 -78.36 0.39 7.92
N ALA A 584 -77.87 -0.78 8.32
CA ALA A 584 -77.37 -1.01 9.68
C ALA A 584 -76.08 -0.21 9.96
N LYS A 585 -75.18 -0.06 8.96
CA LYS A 585 -73.98 0.78 9.08
C LYS A 585 -74.33 2.25 9.34
N VAL A 586 -75.35 2.79 8.65
CA VAL A 586 -75.82 4.17 8.87
C VAL A 586 -76.36 4.34 10.29
N GLU A 587 -77.16 3.40 10.79
CA GLU A 587 -77.69 3.45 12.15
C GLU A 587 -76.59 3.28 13.22
N PHE A 588 -75.65 2.35 13.05
CA PHE A 588 -74.50 2.23 13.94
C PHE A 588 -73.62 3.48 13.93
N ALA A 589 -73.43 4.13 12.77
CA ALA A 589 -72.70 5.39 12.68
C ALA A 589 -73.42 6.51 13.47
N ARG A 590 -74.75 6.60 13.37
CA ARG A 590 -75.57 7.55 14.17
C ARG A 590 -75.43 7.28 15.68
N LEU A 591 -75.53 6.02 16.11
CA LEU A 591 -75.36 5.63 17.50
C LEU A 591 -73.93 5.89 18.01
N GLN A 592 -72.93 5.66 17.17
CA GLN A 592 -71.53 5.91 17.51
C GLN A 592 -71.25 7.41 17.70
N VAL A 593 -71.88 8.29 16.91
CA VAL A 593 -71.77 9.74 17.12
C VAL A 593 -72.36 10.14 18.47
N ARG A 594 -73.53 9.60 18.83
CA ARG A 594 -74.18 9.87 20.12
C ARG A 594 -73.39 9.31 21.30
N CYS A 595 -72.89 8.08 21.20
CA CYS A 595 -72.02 7.47 22.22
C CYS A 595 -70.74 8.28 22.41
N LYS A 596 -70.08 8.72 21.32
CA LYS A 596 -68.92 9.62 21.40
C LYS A 596 -69.26 10.95 22.06
N ALA A 597 -70.45 11.51 21.82
CA ALA A 597 -70.88 12.73 22.49
C ALA A 597 -71.11 12.51 24.01
N ALA A 598 -71.70 11.39 24.39
CA ALA A 598 -71.87 10.99 25.79
C ALA A 598 -70.50 10.75 26.47
N ASP A 599 -69.62 9.95 25.86
CA ASP A 599 -68.27 9.65 26.34
C ASP A 599 -67.41 10.91 26.52
N ARG A 600 -67.47 11.86 25.58
CA ARG A 600 -66.81 13.17 25.74
C ARG A 600 -67.28 13.92 26.97
N LYS A 601 -68.60 13.93 27.23
CA LYS A 601 -69.18 14.59 28.41
C LYS A 601 -68.77 13.87 29.69
N VAL A 602 -68.87 12.55 29.74
CA VAL A 602 -68.44 11.75 30.90
C VAL A 602 -66.97 12.02 31.24
N LYS A 603 -66.09 11.98 30.23
CA LYS A 603 -64.65 12.25 30.40
C LYS A 603 -64.37 13.68 30.85
N ALA A 604 -65.08 14.67 30.29
CA ALA A 604 -64.96 16.05 30.71
C ALA A 604 -65.35 16.23 32.18
N THR A 605 -66.46 15.61 32.61
CA THR A 605 -66.93 15.63 33.99
C THR A 605 -65.97 14.91 34.93
N LEU A 606 -65.49 13.71 34.57
CA LEU A 606 -64.51 12.96 35.34
C LEU A 606 -63.21 13.76 35.53
N SER A 607 -62.71 14.40 34.45
CA SER A 607 -61.53 15.26 34.51
C SER A 607 -61.74 16.46 35.42
N LEU A 608 -62.90 17.11 35.33
CA LEU A 608 -63.27 18.25 36.17
C LEU A 608 -63.29 17.88 37.66
N VAL A 609 -63.94 16.77 38.01
CA VAL A 609 -64.03 16.26 39.38
C VAL A 609 -62.64 15.82 39.88
N SER A 610 -61.88 15.08 39.07
CA SER A 610 -60.53 14.62 39.41
C SER A 610 -59.56 15.78 39.63
N THR A 611 -59.57 16.80 38.78
CA THR A 611 -58.69 17.98 38.90
C THR A 611 -59.03 18.77 40.16
N SER A 612 -60.32 18.92 40.45
CA SER A 612 -60.78 19.60 41.67
C SER A 612 -60.35 18.83 42.93
N TYR A 613 -60.48 17.50 42.91
CA TYR A 613 -60.02 16.64 44.00
C TYR A 613 -58.49 16.72 44.22
N GLN A 614 -57.69 16.64 43.15
CA GLN A 614 -56.23 16.76 43.23
C GLN A 614 -55.77 18.11 43.79
N ARG A 615 -56.38 19.20 43.34
CA ARG A 615 -56.05 20.55 43.84
C ARG A 615 -56.35 20.67 45.33
N LEU A 616 -57.56 20.33 45.75
CA LEU A 616 -57.99 20.46 47.14
C LEU A 616 -57.22 19.53 48.09
N THR A 617 -56.91 18.32 47.64
CA THR A 617 -56.04 17.41 48.38
C THR A 617 -54.64 18.01 48.49
N SER A 618 -53.98 18.42 47.40
CA SER A 618 -52.64 19.05 47.44
C SER A 618 -52.55 20.25 48.38
N GLU A 619 -53.57 21.11 48.41
CA GLU A 619 -53.63 22.26 49.32
C GLU A 619 -53.74 21.82 50.79
N ALA A 620 -54.57 20.82 51.10
CA ALA A 620 -54.65 20.22 52.44
C ALA A 620 -53.33 19.57 52.86
N CYS A 621 -52.69 18.95 51.86
CA CYS A 621 -51.46 18.22 51.96
C CYS A 621 -50.27 19.09 52.38
N GLU A 622 -50.10 20.23 51.73
CA GLU A 622 -49.05 21.22 52.03
C GLU A 622 -49.28 21.90 53.37
N ALA A 623 -50.52 22.27 53.69
CA ALA A 623 -50.84 22.93 54.96
C ALA A 623 -50.45 22.06 56.18
N VAL A 624 -50.74 20.75 56.13
CA VAL A 624 -50.36 19.79 57.17
C VAL A 624 -48.84 19.65 57.30
N LEU A 625 -48.11 19.61 56.19
CA LEU A 625 -46.65 19.55 56.21
C LEU A 625 -46.04 20.82 56.81
N MET A 626 -46.52 22.01 56.39
CA MET A 626 -46.03 23.28 56.95
C MET A 626 -46.23 23.34 58.46
N ALA A 627 -47.38 22.88 58.97
CA ALA A 627 -47.64 22.83 60.40
C ALA A 627 -46.71 21.86 61.15
N LEU A 628 -46.39 20.68 60.58
CA LEU A 628 -45.39 19.78 61.18
C LEU A 628 -43.98 20.36 61.14
N ARG A 629 -43.60 21.05 60.06
CA ARG A 629 -42.30 21.73 59.98
C ARG A 629 -42.18 22.87 60.99
N LEU A 630 -43.27 23.63 61.21
CA LEU A 630 -43.35 24.64 62.26
C LEU A 630 -43.22 23.98 63.64
N ALA A 631 -43.90 22.86 63.86
CA ALA A 631 -43.81 22.10 65.09
C ALA A 631 -42.38 21.62 65.39
N ALA A 632 -41.67 21.12 64.38
CA ALA A 632 -40.29 20.61 64.49
C ALA A 632 -39.24 21.72 64.75
N ARG A 633 -39.65 22.99 64.84
CA ARG A 633 -38.78 24.15 65.11
C ARG A 633 -38.97 24.73 66.51
N ARG A 634 -39.82 24.12 67.34
CA ARG A 634 -40.19 24.63 68.68
C ARG A 634 -39.13 24.41 69.76
N GLY A 635 -38.12 23.57 69.52
CA GLY A 635 -37.09 23.25 70.50
C GLY A 635 -36.11 24.40 70.80
N GLU A 636 -35.30 24.22 71.84
CA GLU A 636 -34.27 25.18 72.25
C GLU A 636 -33.23 25.40 71.14
N GLY A 637 -32.85 26.66 70.91
CA GLY A 637 -31.83 27.03 69.92
C GLY A 637 -32.34 27.36 68.51
N ASN A 638 -33.66 27.26 68.26
CA ASN A 638 -34.29 27.49 66.95
C ASN A 638 -33.67 26.64 65.81
N LEU A 639 -33.24 25.42 66.14
CA LEU A 639 -32.75 24.43 65.19
C LEU A 639 -33.91 23.58 64.66
N TYR A 640 -33.72 22.99 63.50
CA TYR A 640 -34.70 22.12 62.89
C TYR A 640 -34.56 20.69 63.42
N GLN A 641 -35.54 20.21 64.19
CA GLN A 641 -35.46 18.98 64.99
C GLN A 641 -36.61 18.02 64.67
N PRO A 642 -36.66 17.45 63.45
CA PRO A 642 -37.70 16.49 63.07
C PRO A 642 -37.67 15.19 63.89
N ASP A 643 -36.48 14.72 64.30
CA ASP A 643 -36.35 13.48 65.09
C ASP A 643 -36.90 13.63 66.52
N GLN A 644 -36.77 14.81 67.13
CA GLN A 644 -37.35 15.07 68.45
C GLN A 644 -38.87 15.13 68.38
N LEU A 645 -39.41 15.80 67.35
CA LEU A 645 -40.86 15.79 67.11
C LEU A 645 -41.37 14.37 66.86
N PHE A 646 -40.58 13.52 66.19
CA PHE A 646 -40.92 12.11 66.04
C PHE A 646 -40.99 11.40 67.40
N ASP A 647 -39.98 11.59 68.27
CA ASP A 647 -39.96 10.99 69.61
C ASP A 647 -41.18 11.40 70.45
N GLU A 648 -41.56 12.69 70.37
CA GLU A 648 -42.76 13.22 71.04
C GLU A 648 -44.06 12.60 70.52
N LEU A 649 -44.18 12.39 69.21
CA LEU A 649 -45.39 11.88 68.58
C LEU A 649 -45.51 10.35 68.66
N ALA A 650 -44.38 9.65 68.61
CA ALA A 650 -44.33 8.19 68.61
C ALA A 650 -44.61 7.62 70.00
N ASP A 651 -44.27 8.34 71.08
CA ASP A 651 -44.48 7.87 72.46
C ASP A 651 -43.88 6.46 72.68
N ASN A 652 -42.60 6.30 72.29
CA ASN A 652 -41.82 5.05 72.33
C ASN A 652 -42.25 3.95 71.34
N THR A 653 -43.08 4.23 70.33
CA THR A 653 -43.31 3.31 69.21
C THR A 653 -42.26 3.46 68.10
N GLU A 654 -42.17 2.46 67.22
CA GLU A 654 -41.28 2.52 66.05
C GLU A 654 -41.84 3.41 64.92
N GLU A 655 -43.13 3.75 64.99
CA GLU A 655 -43.87 4.51 63.97
C GLU A 655 -44.93 5.43 64.58
N VAL A 656 -45.12 6.61 63.98
CA VAL A 656 -46.21 7.53 64.31
C VAL A 656 -47.45 7.16 63.48
N SER A 657 -48.51 6.73 64.15
CA SER A 657 -49.79 6.37 63.53
C SER A 657 -50.59 7.59 63.05
N GLN A 658 -51.56 7.35 62.16
CA GLN A 658 -52.52 8.41 61.75
C GLN A 658 -53.29 8.99 62.93
N GLN A 659 -53.65 8.15 63.90
CA GLN A 659 -54.41 8.60 65.07
C GLN A 659 -53.57 9.55 65.92
N GLN A 660 -52.30 9.23 66.17
CA GLN A 660 -51.37 10.10 66.90
C GLN A 660 -51.19 11.45 66.19
N LEU A 661 -51.08 11.47 64.85
CA LEU A 661 -51.03 12.71 64.08
C LEU A 661 -52.35 13.49 64.14
N ALA A 662 -53.49 12.80 64.03
CA ALA A 662 -54.81 13.43 64.12
C ALA A 662 -55.03 14.07 65.50
N ASP A 663 -54.67 13.37 66.58
CA ASP A 663 -54.74 13.86 67.95
C ASP A 663 -53.80 15.05 68.16
N PHE A 664 -52.59 15.00 67.59
CA PHE A 664 -51.65 16.12 67.59
C PHE A 664 -52.24 17.35 66.90
N PHE A 665 -52.84 17.21 65.71
CA PHE A 665 -53.50 18.33 65.03
C PHE A 665 -54.79 18.79 65.71
N GLY A 666 -55.51 17.91 66.42
CA GLY A 666 -56.63 18.33 67.27
C GLY A 666 -56.20 19.29 68.38
N ARG A 667 -54.96 19.17 68.87
CA ARG A 667 -54.39 20.06 69.88
C ARG A 667 -53.64 21.27 69.28
N TYR A 668 -52.88 21.05 68.21
CA TYR A 668 -51.92 22.02 67.66
C TYR A 668 -52.36 22.65 66.31
N GLY A 669 -53.29 22.02 65.59
CA GLY A 669 -53.73 22.46 64.26
C GLY A 669 -54.52 23.78 64.27
N LEU A 670 -55.22 24.07 65.37
CA LEU A 670 -55.91 25.35 65.58
C LEU A 670 -54.93 26.54 65.64
N GLU A 671 -53.73 26.36 66.18
CA GLU A 671 -52.69 27.40 66.24
C GLU A 671 -52.11 27.75 64.86
N CYS A 672 -52.18 26.80 63.91
CA CYS A 672 -51.64 26.94 62.56
C CYS A 672 -52.71 27.29 61.50
N GLY A 673 -53.96 27.54 61.92
CA GLY A 673 -55.07 27.89 61.00
C GLY A 673 -55.52 26.75 60.08
N LEU A 674 -55.29 25.50 60.47
CA LEU A 674 -55.72 24.32 59.71
C LEU A 674 -57.23 24.07 59.89
N SER A 675 -57.95 23.91 58.78
CA SER A 675 -59.37 23.49 58.80
C SER A 675 -59.49 22.02 59.21
N GLU A 676 -60.42 21.72 60.13
CA GLU A 676 -60.70 20.35 60.63
C GLU A 676 -60.99 19.34 59.51
N GLU A 677 -61.55 19.79 58.37
CA GLU A 677 -61.87 18.92 57.23
C GLU A 677 -60.64 18.50 56.42
N LYS A 678 -59.56 19.31 56.45
CA LYS A 678 -58.35 19.08 55.63
C LYS A 678 -57.41 18.06 56.24
N VAL A 679 -57.38 17.96 57.57
CA VAL A 679 -56.43 17.12 58.30
C VAL A 679 -56.65 15.62 58.02
N PRO A 680 -57.85 15.04 58.15
CA PRO A 680 -58.06 13.60 57.90
C PRO A 680 -57.70 13.20 56.47
N VAL A 681 -58.12 14.00 55.49
CA VAL A 681 -57.82 13.76 54.06
C VAL A 681 -56.32 13.85 53.78
N ALA A 682 -55.64 14.84 54.38
CA ALA A 682 -54.20 14.96 54.25
C ALA A 682 -53.47 13.78 54.92
N LEU A 683 -53.86 13.36 56.13
CA LEU A 683 -53.24 12.24 56.82
C LEU A 683 -53.41 10.92 56.06
N GLN A 684 -54.59 10.71 55.47
CA GLN A 684 -54.85 9.56 54.59
C GLN A 684 -53.88 9.52 53.39
N LEU A 685 -53.38 10.68 52.94
CA LEU A 685 -52.43 10.79 51.82
C LEU A 685 -50.95 10.83 52.25
N LEU A 686 -50.58 11.32 53.43
CA LEU A 686 -49.17 11.35 53.91
C LEU A 686 -48.77 10.07 54.59
N ALA A 687 -49.65 9.60 55.46
CA ALA A 687 -49.36 8.58 56.43
C ALA A 687 -50.42 7.48 56.34
N PRO A 688 -50.77 6.95 55.15
CA PRO A 688 -51.85 5.94 54.99
C PRO A 688 -51.71 4.75 55.95
N HIS A 689 -50.48 4.43 56.36
CA HIS A 689 -50.14 3.32 57.24
C HIS A 689 -49.33 3.75 58.47
N GLY A 690 -49.29 5.05 58.79
CA GLY A 690 -48.33 5.63 59.73
C GLY A 690 -47.00 6.04 59.07
N LEU A 691 -46.10 6.60 59.86
CA LEU A 691 -44.77 7.06 59.43
C LEU A 691 -43.69 6.48 60.34
N THR A 692 -42.71 5.78 59.77
CA THR A 692 -41.46 5.43 60.46
C THR A 692 -40.64 6.67 60.72
N ARG A 693 -39.68 6.61 61.66
CA ARG A 693 -38.76 7.73 61.95
C ARG A 693 -38.11 8.30 60.69
N ARG A 694 -37.58 7.40 59.84
CA ARG A 694 -36.94 7.79 58.58
C ARG A 694 -37.92 8.47 57.61
N ALA A 695 -39.12 7.92 57.45
CA ALA A 695 -40.14 8.49 56.56
C ALA A 695 -40.62 9.86 57.08
N PHE A 696 -40.79 9.99 58.40
CA PHE A 696 -41.16 11.23 59.06
C PHE A 696 -40.10 12.31 58.85
N SER A 697 -38.84 12.03 59.16
CA SER A 697 -37.73 12.99 59.01
C SER A 697 -37.50 13.37 57.54
N ALA A 698 -37.59 12.43 56.60
CA ALA A 698 -37.49 12.71 55.16
C ALA A 698 -38.68 13.54 54.62
N MET A 699 -39.89 13.28 55.10
CA MET A 699 -41.10 14.05 54.76
C MET A 699 -40.98 15.50 55.26
N LEU A 700 -40.35 15.69 56.41
CA LEU A 700 -40.16 16.99 57.03
C LEU A 700 -38.94 17.75 56.49
N SER A 701 -37.89 17.12 55.96
CA SER A 701 -36.70 17.81 55.43
C SER A 701 -37.04 19.05 54.60
N ASP A 702 -36.36 20.17 54.88
CA ASP A 702 -36.60 21.46 54.23
C ASP A 702 -35.40 21.82 53.35
N TYR A 703 -35.54 21.60 52.04
CA TYR A 703 -34.52 21.94 51.06
C TYR A 703 -34.89 23.23 50.35
N GLN A 704 -33.90 24.08 50.10
CA GLN A 704 -34.06 25.26 49.27
C GLN A 704 -33.01 25.32 48.16
N ARG A 705 -33.37 25.91 47.04
CA ARG A 705 -32.49 26.10 45.89
C ARG A 705 -32.10 27.56 45.76
N VAL A 706 -30.82 27.80 45.50
CA VAL A 706 -30.26 29.12 45.26
C VAL A 706 -30.75 29.64 43.92
N MET A 707 -31.55 30.70 43.93
CA MET A 707 -32.03 31.40 42.74
C MET A 707 -31.09 32.52 42.30
N ARG A 708 -30.29 33.05 43.23
CA ARG A 708 -29.32 34.13 43.00
C ARG A 708 -28.07 33.87 43.81
N ALA A 709 -26.89 34.05 43.18
CA ALA A 709 -25.62 33.85 43.86
C ALA A 709 -25.55 34.65 45.17
N THR A 710 -25.21 33.96 46.25
CA THR A 710 -25.23 34.51 47.62
C THR A 710 -24.10 33.88 48.43
N THR A 711 -23.79 34.41 49.61
CA THR A 711 -22.62 33.99 50.40
C THR A 711 -23.07 33.26 51.66
N ILE A 712 -22.40 32.15 51.98
CA ILE A 712 -22.46 31.53 53.31
C ILE A 712 -21.50 32.26 54.23
N THR A 713 -21.99 32.67 55.40
CA THR A 713 -21.17 33.25 56.46
C THR A 713 -21.12 32.36 57.69
N ASP A 714 -20.06 32.49 58.49
CA ASP A 714 -19.84 31.69 59.70
C ASP A 714 -20.86 32.02 60.82
N LYS A 715 -21.38 33.25 60.84
CA LYS A 715 -22.31 33.77 61.86
C LYS A 715 -23.58 34.39 61.27
N PHE A 716 -24.61 34.51 62.11
CA PHE A 716 -25.92 35.08 61.77
C PHE A 716 -25.86 36.57 61.41
N GLU A 717 -25.07 37.36 62.13
CA GLU A 717 -24.94 38.81 61.90
C GLU A 717 -23.99 39.05 60.74
N SER A 718 -24.48 39.58 59.62
CA SER A 718 -23.65 39.67 58.41
C SER A 718 -22.49 40.66 58.54
N GLN A 719 -22.56 41.61 59.46
CA GLN A 719 -21.54 42.65 59.65
C GLN A 719 -20.31 42.13 60.42
N SER A 720 -20.48 41.15 61.31
CA SER A 720 -19.43 40.59 62.18
C SER A 720 -18.92 39.23 61.71
N SER A 721 -19.45 38.74 60.58
CA SER A 721 -19.21 37.40 60.04
C SER A 721 -18.13 37.39 58.95
N GLN A 722 -17.40 36.28 58.85
CA GLN A 722 -16.47 36.00 57.75
C GLN A 722 -17.19 35.27 56.61
N GLU A 723 -16.80 35.58 55.37
CA GLU A 723 -17.26 34.83 54.20
C GLU A 723 -16.65 33.42 54.23
N VAL A 724 -17.50 32.39 54.27
CA VAL A 724 -17.06 30.99 54.23
C VAL A 724 -16.93 30.53 52.78
N ARG A 725 -17.98 30.70 51.98
CA ARG A 725 -17.99 30.42 50.53
C ARG A 725 -19.09 31.19 49.81
N LYS A 726 -18.92 31.40 48.50
CA LYS A 726 -19.97 31.90 47.61
C LYS A 726 -20.73 30.74 46.97
N LEU A 727 -22.05 30.76 47.11
CA LEU A 727 -23.00 29.83 46.51
C LEU A 727 -23.34 30.28 45.09
N GLN A 728 -23.33 29.33 44.16
CA GLN A 728 -23.77 29.52 42.79
C GLN A 728 -25.29 29.34 42.66
N VAL A 729 -25.85 29.87 41.58
CA VAL A 729 -27.25 29.64 41.21
C VAL A 729 -27.47 28.14 40.97
N ASP A 730 -28.65 27.65 41.34
CA ASP A 730 -29.11 26.26 41.32
C ASP A 730 -28.47 25.31 42.34
N GLU A 731 -27.55 25.79 43.20
CA GLU A 731 -27.10 24.99 44.34
C GLU A 731 -28.25 24.68 45.31
N LEU A 732 -28.21 23.48 45.90
CA LEU A 732 -29.19 23.02 46.87
C LEU A 732 -28.65 23.17 48.29
N LEU A 733 -29.53 23.64 49.17
CA LEU A 733 -29.26 23.88 50.58
C LEU A 733 -30.25 23.10 51.43
N GLU A 734 -29.77 22.43 52.47
CA GLU A 734 -30.62 21.88 53.52
C GLU A 734 -30.75 22.90 54.66
N ILE A 735 -31.99 23.26 55.00
CA ILE A 735 -32.30 24.26 56.01
C ILE A 735 -32.27 23.63 57.40
N GLN A 736 -31.42 24.15 58.27
CA GLN A 736 -31.12 23.60 59.60
C GLN A 736 -31.84 24.34 60.73
N GLY A 737 -32.64 25.36 60.46
CA GLY A 737 -33.28 26.15 61.50
C GLY A 737 -34.35 27.11 61.01
N THR A 738 -34.73 28.05 61.87
CA THR A 738 -35.75 29.06 61.55
C THR A 738 -35.16 30.23 60.76
N ILE A 739 -36.00 30.83 59.91
CA ILE A 739 -35.68 32.10 59.28
C ILE A 739 -35.72 33.20 60.35
N ARG A 740 -34.65 33.98 60.44
CA ARG A 740 -34.49 35.09 61.39
C ARG A 740 -34.16 36.38 60.65
N LYS A 741 -34.56 37.51 61.22
CA LYS A 741 -34.30 38.83 60.63
C LYS A 741 -33.06 39.47 61.26
N ASP A 742 -32.03 39.70 60.45
CA ASP A 742 -30.86 40.51 60.79
C ASP A 742 -31.29 41.98 60.72
N GLU A 743 -31.84 42.49 61.84
CA GLU A 743 -32.44 43.83 61.93
C GLU A 743 -31.53 44.98 61.44
N PRO A 744 -30.22 45.02 61.77
CA PRO A 744 -29.30 46.03 61.25
C PRO A 744 -29.28 46.18 59.73
N LEU A 745 -29.45 45.08 58.99
CA LEU A 745 -29.41 45.08 57.51
C LEU A 745 -30.78 44.83 56.86
N GLY A 746 -31.78 44.45 57.65
CA GLY A 746 -33.12 44.07 57.18
C GLY A 746 -33.10 42.80 56.31
N LEU A 747 -32.17 41.87 56.57
CA LEU A 747 -32.04 40.62 55.80
C LEU A 747 -32.75 39.48 56.54
N GLU A 748 -33.48 38.64 55.82
CA GLU A 748 -33.96 37.37 56.36
C GLU A 748 -32.92 36.28 56.08
N ARG A 749 -32.39 35.68 57.14
CA ARG A 749 -31.28 34.73 57.09
C ARG A 749 -31.67 33.42 57.77
N VAL A 750 -31.07 32.34 57.31
CA VAL A 750 -31.35 30.99 57.82
C VAL A 750 -30.04 30.19 57.90
N PRO A 751 -29.87 29.32 58.91
CA PRO A 751 -28.75 28.39 58.93
C PRO A 751 -29.00 27.26 57.93
N CYS A 752 -27.99 26.91 57.15
CA CYS A 752 -28.07 25.90 56.11
C CYS A 752 -26.79 25.07 55.99
N VAL A 753 -26.90 23.93 55.32
CA VAL A 753 -25.77 23.14 54.81
C VAL A 753 -25.86 23.13 53.28
N ALA A 754 -24.78 23.49 52.59
CA ALA A 754 -24.70 23.36 51.14
C ALA A 754 -24.47 21.90 50.77
N LEU A 755 -25.32 21.35 49.90
CA LEU A 755 -25.21 19.94 49.51
C LEU A 755 -23.98 19.67 48.62
N VAL A 756 -23.44 20.67 47.91
CA VAL A 756 -22.34 20.45 46.97
C VAL A 756 -21.06 19.96 47.67
N ASP A 757 -20.76 20.50 48.84
CA ASP A 757 -19.50 20.31 49.58
C ASP A 757 -19.67 20.12 51.09
N GLY A 758 -20.91 20.01 51.58
CA GLY A 758 -21.23 19.79 52.99
C GLY A 758 -20.99 21.02 53.89
N VAL A 759 -20.68 22.19 53.34
CA VAL A 759 -20.32 23.38 54.12
C VAL A 759 -21.55 23.98 54.81
N SER A 760 -21.47 24.15 56.12
CA SER A 760 -22.51 24.77 56.95
C SER A 760 -22.28 26.26 57.20
N GLY A 761 -23.37 27.04 57.32
CA GLY A 761 -23.32 28.42 57.80
C GLY A 761 -24.64 29.15 57.63
N TRP A 762 -24.61 30.48 57.57
CA TRP A 762 -25.79 31.33 57.43
C TRP A 762 -25.90 31.92 56.03
N VAL A 763 -27.09 31.81 55.44
CA VAL A 763 -27.40 32.31 54.10
C VAL A 763 -28.58 33.27 54.14
N THR A 764 -28.63 34.24 53.22
CA THR A 764 -29.74 35.18 53.08
C THR A 764 -30.83 34.59 52.21
N VAL A 765 -32.02 34.35 52.79
CA VAL A 765 -33.23 33.87 52.10
C VAL A 765 -33.87 35.01 51.32
N ARG A 766 -34.05 36.17 51.97
CA ARG A 766 -34.71 37.35 51.41
C ARG A 766 -33.93 38.61 51.74
N ALA A 767 -33.68 39.44 50.73
CA ALA A 767 -33.01 40.73 50.88
C ALA A 767 -33.98 41.84 51.32
N LYS A 768 -33.44 42.98 51.77
CA LYS A 768 -34.20 44.14 52.28
C LYS A 768 -35.28 44.67 51.32
N ASN A 769 -35.09 44.51 50.00
CA ASN A 769 -36.04 44.93 48.97
C ASN A 769 -37.11 43.87 48.64
N GLY A 770 -37.20 42.80 49.42
CA GLY A 770 -38.15 41.70 49.22
C GLY A 770 -37.71 40.68 48.16
N VAL A 771 -36.52 40.83 47.58
CA VAL A 771 -36.00 39.85 46.61
C VAL A 771 -35.62 38.56 47.33
N GLU A 772 -36.20 37.45 46.86
CA GLU A 772 -35.87 36.10 47.32
C GLU A 772 -34.64 35.56 46.59
N ASN A 773 -33.65 35.14 47.36
CA ASN A 773 -32.44 34.50 46.85
C ASN A 773 -32.57 32.98 46.83
N LEU A 774 -33.48 32.43 47.63
CA LEU A 774 -33.74 31.01 47.75
C LEU A 774 -35.20 30.70 47.45
N THR A 775 -35.48 29.49 46.98
CA THR A 775 -36.86 28.98 46.78
C THR A 775 -36.99 27.56 47.32
N SER A 776 -38.19 27.15 47.73
CA SER A 776 -38.42 25.79 48.23
C SER A 776 -38.09 24.74 47.15
N ALA A 777 -37.36 23.71 47.55
CA ALA A 777 -36.97 22.59 46.73
C ALA A 777 -37.41 21.27 47.39
N LYS A 778 -37.58 20.24 46.57
CA LYS A 778 -37.82 18.89 47.07
C LYS A 778 -36.48 18.26 47.47
N LYS A 779 -36.54 17.26 48.36
CA LYS A 779 -35.37 16.44 48.68
C LYS A 779 -34.76 15.88 47.39
N PRO A 780 -33.47 16.10 47.14
CA PRO A 780 -32.83 15.62 45.93
C PRO A 780 -32.59 14.11 46.01
N TYR A 781 -32.92 13.43 44.91
CA TYR A 781 -32.63 12.02 44.72
C TYR A 781 -31.78 11.83 43.47
N LEU A 782 -30.99 10.77 43.47
CA LEU A 782 -30.23 10.28 42.34
C LEU A 782 -30.81 8.94 41.87
N TRP A 783 -30.61 8.65 40.59
CA TRP A 783 -30.97 7.38 39.99
C TRP A 783 -29.72 6.70 39.43
N CYS A 784 -29.53 5.44 39.80
CA CYS A 784 -28.50 4.60 39.20
C CYS A 784 -28.97 4.17 37.80
N ALA A 785 -28.41 4.77 36.76
CA ALA A 785 -28.65 4.33 35.39
C ALA A 785 -27.85 3.05 35.06
N LYS A 786 -26.70 2.88 35.73
CA LYS A 786 -25.83 1.72 35.63
C LYS A 786 -25.46 1.20 37.02
N ALA A 787 -24.88 0.02 37.09
CA ALA A 787 -24.31 -0.49 38.33
C ALA A 787 -23.10 0.36 38.72
N VAL A 788 -23.04 0.80 39.98
CA VAL A 788 -21.95 1.65 40.50
C VAL A 788 -21.56 1.21 41.91
N PRO A 789 -20.27 1.08 42.23
CA PRO A 789 -19.84 0.77 43.58
C PRO A 789 -20.13 1.92 44.53
N LEU A 790 -20.75 1.59 45.67
CA LEU A 790 -20.83 2.45 46.85
C LEU A 790 -19.60 2.18 47.72
N ARG A 791 -18.78 3.18 47.98
CA ARG A 791 -17.46 3.05 48.62
C ARG A 791 -17.41 3.69 50.00
N SER A 792 -16.47 3.26 50.83
CA SER A 792 -16.21 3.89 52.13
C SER A 792 -15.60 5.29 52.01
N HIS A 793 -14.84 5.54 50.94
CA HIS A 793 -14.26 6.85 50.62
C HIS A 793 -14.11 7.06 49.11
N SER A 794 -13.99 8.31 48.65
CA SER A 794 -13.87 8.63 47.20
C SER A 794 -12.60 8.05 46.57
N SER A 795 -11.51 7.96 47.32
CA SER A 795 -10.20 7.41 46.90
C SER A 795 -9.96 5.96 47.34
N SER A 796 -10.92 5.33 48.02
CA SER A 796 -10.78 3.96 48.55
C SER A 796 -11.26 2.92 47.55
N ASP A 797 -10.55 1.78 47.50
CA ASP A 797 -10.99 0.59 46.76
C ASP A 797 -11.98 -0.31 47.52
N GLU A 798 -12.25 0.01 48.78
CA GLU A 798 -13.21 -0.71 49.60
C GLU A 798 -14.65 -0.40 49.17
N VAL A 799 -15.31 -1.39 48.59
CA VAL A 799 -16.71 -1.33 48.14
C VAL A 799 -17.62 -1.85 49.24
N ILE A 800 -18.47 -0.98 49.79
CA ILE A 800 -19.50 -1.33 50.78
C ILE A 800 -20.54 -2.26 50.12
N ARG A 801 -21.02 -1.87 48.93
CA ARG A 801 -21.92 -2.67 48.10
C ARG A 801 -21.96 -2.14 46.67
N GLU A 802 -22.51 -2.95 45.78
CA GLU A 802 -22.78 -2.55 44.40
C GLU A 802 -24.24 -2.07 44.27
N LEU A 803 -24.42 -0.79 43.91
CA LEU A 803 -25.73 -0.22 43.60
C LEU A 803 -26.18 -0.73 42.24
N GLN A 804 -27.43 -1.17 42.14
CA GLN A 804 -27.96 -1.77 40.92
C GLN A 804 -28.66 -0.74 40.02
N PRO A 805 -28.71 -0.97 38.69
CA PRO A 805 -29.52 -0.15 37.80
C PRO A 805 -30.97 -0.08 38.29
N GLY A 806 -31.46 1.15 38.41
CA GLY A 806 -32.78 1.46 38.93
C GLY A 806 -32.92 1.56 40.44
N GLU A 807 -31.81 1.47 41.18
CA GLU A 807 -31.82 1.91 42.57
C GLU A 807 -31.86 3.44 42.66
N CYS A 808 -32.73 3.93 43.55
CA CYS A 808 -32.85 5.33 43.90
C CYS A 808 -31.97 5.61 45.12
N LEU A 809 -31.25 6.73 45.09
CA LEU A 809 -30.37 7.16 46.17
C LEU A 809 -30.81 8.53 46.67
N GLU A 810 -30.79 8.74 47.99
CA GLU A 810 -30.88 10.07 48.58
C GLU A 810 -29.53 10.77 48.40
N LEU A 811 -29.52 11.98 47.84
CA LEU A 811 -28.30 12.79 47.74
C LEU A 811 -28.01 13.39 49.12
N LEU A 812 -26.83 13.09 49.68
CA LEU A 812 -26.35 13.68 50.94
C LEU A 812 -25.32 14.79 50.65
N GLU A 813 -24.38 14.54 49.73
CA GLU A 813 -23.35 15.50 49.31
C GLU A 813 -23.01 15.34 47.82
N GLY A 814 -22.58 16.42 47.14
CA GLY A 814 -22.22 16.47 45.73
C GLY A 814 -23.26 17.17 44.84
N PRO A 815 -23.00 17.34 43.52
CA PRO A 815 -21.86 16.83 42.75
C PRO A 815 -20.55 17.59 43.00
N LYS A 816 -19.44 16.87 43.20
CA LYS A 816 -18.08 17.42 43.25
C LYS A 816 -17.22 16.91 42.10
N GLU A 817 -16.47 17.78 41.42
CA GLU A 817 -15.61 17.40 40.29
C GLU A 817 -14.16 17.14 40.73
N GLU A 818 -13.55 16.05 40.22
CA GLU A 818 -12.16 15.63 40.50
C GLU A 818 -11.44 15.21 39.19
N TYR A 819 -10.14 15.50 39.05
CA TYR A 819 -9.31 15.15 37.86
C TYR A 819 -8.18 14.18 38.23
N LEU A 820 -7.97 13.13 37.43
CA LEU A 820 -6.99 12.06 37.71
C LEU A 820 -5.76 12.10 36.80
N GLY A 821 -4.59 12.43 37.35
CA GLY A 821 -3.29 12.40 36.68
C GLY A 821 -2.67 13.80 36.51
N GLN A 822 -1.36 13.90 36.78
CA GLN A 822 -0.55 15.11 36.57
C GLN A 822 0.52 14.79 35.52
N GLU A 823 0.50 15.50 34.38
CA GLU A 823 1.59 15.43 33.40
C GLU A 823 2.54 16.61 33.56
N GLN A 824 3.80 16.48 33.11
CA GLN A 824 4.76 17.58 33.14
C GLN A 824 5.18 17.99 31.73
N ARG A 825 5.16 19.29 31.48
CA ARG A 825 5.58 19.90 30.22
C ARG A 825 6.64 20.97 30.45
N LEU A 826 7.54 21.11 29.49
CA LEU A 826 8.72 21.95 29.57
C LEU A 826 8.77 22.91 28.38
N ARG A 827 8.89 24.21 28.65
CA ARG A 827 9.07 25.21 27.59
C ARG A 827 10.52 25.31 27.18
N GLY A 828 10.79 25.27 25.88
CA GLY A 828 12.15 25.34 25.36
C GLY A 828 12.23 25.41 23.84
N VAL A 829 13.41 25.05 23.31
CA VAL A 829 13.71 25.02 21.88
C VAL A 829 14.50 23.79 21.47
N ALA A 830 14.13 23.19 20.34
CA ALA A 830 14.85 22.08 19.74
C ALA A 830 16.26 22.50 19.28
N CYS A 831 17.28 21.72 19.65
CA CYS A 831 18.64 21.98 19.21
C CYS A 831 18.81 21.67 17.71
N GLY A 832 19.55 22.52 16.97
CA GLY A 832 19.86 22.34 15.56
C GLY A 832 18.93 23.07 14.56
N GLU A 833 17.61 23.10 14.83
CA GLU A 833 16.60 23.69 13.90
C GLU A 833 15.72 24.78 14.56
N GLU A 834 16.01 25.14 15.81
CA GLU A 834 15.43 26.29 16.53
C GLU A 834 13.89 26.31 16.71
N THR A 835 13.19 25.18 16.58
CA THR A 835 11.74 25.10 16.86
C THR A 835 11.43 25.25 18.36
N SER A 836 10.70 26.29 18.77
CA SER A 836 10.34 26.56 20.16
C SER A 836 8.90 26.17 20.52
N GLY A 837 8.69 25.60 21.71
CA GLY A 837 7.35 25.26 22.22
C GLY A 837 7.39 24.51 23.55
N TRP A 838 6.35 23.73 23.83
CA TRP A 838 6.16 22.96 25.06
C TRP A 838 6.35 21.46 24.81
N LEU A 839 7.45 20.91 25.29
CA LEU A 839 7.77 19.49 25.19
C LEU A 839 7.16 18.72 26.37
N GLN A 840 6.54 17.57 26.12
CA GLN A 840 6.14 16.66 27.21
C GLN A 840 7.38 15.96 27.78
N VAL A 841 7.64 16.16 29.07
CA VAL A 841 8.79 15.56 29.78
C VAL A 841 8.37 14.43 30.71
N ARG A 842 7.11 14.43 31.17
CA ARG A 842 6.49 13.31 31.91
C ARG A 842 5.06 13.08 31.44
N SER A 843 4.70 11.83 31.18
CA SER A 843 3.33 11.45 30.79
C SER A 843 2.37 11.48 31.99
N PRO A 844 1.03 11.48 31.77
CA PRO A 844 0.04 11.33 32.84
C PRO A 844 0.22 10.05 33.68
N ASP A 845 0.78 9.00 33.09
CA ASP A 845 1.06 7.71 33.75
C ASP A 845 2.35 7.73 34.58
N GLY A 846 3.09 8.85 34.56
CA GLY A 846 4.33 9.04 35.31
C GLY A 846 5.62 8.67 34.56
N ASP A 847 5.52 8.20 33.31
CA ASP A 847 6.69 7.88 32.49
C ASP A 847 7.54 9.11 32.19
N VAL A 848 8.86 9.01 32.37
CA VAL A 848 9.81 10.04 31.91
C VAL A 848 9.98 9.94 30.40
N VAL A 849 9.57 10.99 29.69
CA VAL A 849 9.58 11.07 28.22
C VAL A 849 10.87 11.75 27.72
N ALA A 850 11.35 12.76 28.44
CA ALA A 850 12.62 13.42 28.20
C ALA A 850 13.33 13.70 29.52
N LYS A 851 14.65 13.50 29.57
CA LYS A 851 15.45 13.58 30.79
C LYS A 851 16.47 14.71 30.69
N GLU A 852 16.63 15.49 31.76
CA GLU A 852 17.72 16.47 31.85
C GLU A 852 19.08 15.75 31.87
N SER A 853 20.00 16.23 31.04
CA SER A 853 21.37 15.72 30.95
C SER A 853 22.38 16.85 31.18
N SER A 854 23.33 16.61 32.09
CA SER A 854 24.50 17.47 32.31
C SER A 854 25.60 17.23 31.27
N ASP A 855 25.47 16.18 30.48
CA ASP A 855 26.55 15.63 29.65
C ASP A 855 26.40 16.10 28.21
N VAL A 856 25.66 17.19 28.00
CA VAL A 856 25.46 17.82 26.70
C VAL A 856 26.49 18.92 26.49
N TYR A 857 27.15 18.88 25.35
CA TYR A 857 28.10 19.86 24.87
C TYR A 857 27.56 20.55 23.63
N LYS A 858 27.79 21.85 23.51
CA LYS A 858 27.48 22.63 22.33
C LYS A 858 28.75 22.90 21.54
N CYS A 859 28.71 22.66 20.25
CA CYS A 859 29.77 23.04 19.33
C CYS A 859 29.85 24.57 19.21
N VAL A 860 30.99 25.15 19.59
CA VAL A 860 31.26 26.59 19.53
C VAL A 860 32.19 26.97 18.37
N ALA A 861 32.93 26.01 17.82
CA ALA A 861 33.72 26.16 16.60
C ALA A 861 33.63 24.85 15.80
N ALA A 862 33.41 24.95 14.48
CA ALA A 862 33.19 23.76 13.65
C ALA A 862 34.41 22.82 13.68
N ILE A 863 34.16 21.53 13.87
CA ILE A 863 35.20 20.52 14.10
C ILE A 863 34.82 19.18 13.46
N ALA A 864 35.82 18.37 13.10
CA ALA A 864 35.60 17.02 12.59
C ALA A 864 35.35 16.03 13.74
N MET A 865 34.35 15.16 13.55
CA MET A 865 34.13 13.94 14.33
C MET A 865 34.82 12.78 13.61
N THR A 866 35.55 11.93 14.33
CA THR A 866 36.29 10.80 13.75
C THR A 866 35.91 9.47 14.40
N ASP A 867 36.22 8.37 13.73
CA ASP A 867 35.94 7.00 14.17
C ASP A 867 36.80 6.57 15.37
N VAL A 868 38.07 6.96 15.41
CA VAL A 868 39.01 6.68 16.51
C VAL A 868 39.67 7.95 17.05
N ALA A 869 40.27 7.84 18.23
CA ALA A 869 40.87 8.97 18.96
C ALA A 869 42.21 9.44 18.37
N ASP A 870 43.02 8.50 17.88
CA ASP A 870 44.36 8.76 17.32
C ASP A 870 44.27 9.55 16.01
N PHE A 871 45.05 10.62 15.88
CA PHE A 871 45.05 11.47 14.69
C PHE A 871 45.67 10.81 13.47
N GLU A 872 46.61 9.87 13.64
CA GLU A 872 47.31 9.25 12.51
C GLU A 872 46.47 8.16 11.84
N SER A 873 45.61 7.48 12.61
CA SER A 873 44.84 6.33 12.15
C SER A 873 43.33 6.59 12.02
N CYS A 874 42.86 7.84 12.11
CA CYS A 874 41.43 8.16 12.09
C CYS A 874 40.88 8.55 10.71
N ASN A 875 39.62 8.16 10.48
CA ASN A 875 38.79 8.66 9.39
C ASN A 875 37.79 9.68 9.93
N MET A 876 37.56 10.73 9.14
CA MET A 876 36.49 11.70 9.42
C MET A 876 35.14 11.07 9.15
N LEU A 877 34.28 10.99 10.18
CA LEU A 877 32.90 10.53 10.08
C LEU A 877 31.99 11.63 9.55
N ARG A 878 32.05 12.82 10.18
CA ARG A 878 31.28 14.00 9.79
C ARG A 878 31.89 15.28 10.35
N ARG A 879 31.44 16.42 9.84
CA ARG A 879 31.71 17.74 10.43
C ARG A 879 30.59 18.08 11.41
N ILE A 880 30.95 18.56 12.59
CA ILE A 880 30.03 19.13 13.58
C ILE A 880 29.99 20.64 13.39
N ASP A 881 28.79 21.18 13.17
CA ASP A 881 28.61 22.60 12.91
C ASP A 881 28.46 23.40 14.20
N VAL A 882 28.82 24.69 14.15
CA VAL A 882 28.63 25.60 15.29
C VAL A 882 27.15 25.65 15.63
N GLY A 883 26.82 25.45 16.90
CA GLY A 883 25.44 25.43 17.37
C GLY A 883 24.89 24.04 17.66
N GLU A 884 25.48 23.00 17.07
CA GLU A 884 25.04 21.60 17.22
C GLU A 884 25.26 21.09 18.66
N ALA A 885 24.32 20.30 19.16
CA ALA A 885 24.39 19.67 20.48
C ALA A 885 24.91 18.24 20.36
N LEU A 886 25.77 17.86 21.28
CA LEU A 886 26.46 16.57 21.36
C LEU A 886 26.28 16.01 22.77
N GLU A 887 25.81 14.77 22.89
CA GLU A 887 25.77 14.04 24.16
C GLU A 887 27.10 13.30 24.36
N LEU A 888 27.76 13.51 25.50
CA LEU A 888 28.97 12.78 25.86
C LEU A 888 28.60 11.32 26.17
N LEU A 889 29.28 10.38 25.51
CA LEU A 889 29.01 8.94 25.68
C LEU A 889 29.96 8.27 26.66
N ASP A 890 31.19 8.76 26.74
CA ASP A 890 32.26 8.18 27.53
C ASP A 890 33.13 9.28 28.14
N ASP A 891 33.52 9.10 29.39
CA ASP A 891 34.42 9.99 30.11
C ASP A 891 35.89 9.74 29.75
N GLU A 892 36.19 8.72 28.94
CA GLU A 892 37.52 8.47 28.40
C GLU A 892 38.05 9.67 27.60
N VAL A 893 39.14 10.25 28.11
CA VAL A 893 39.86 11.36 27.48
C VAL A 893 41.09 10.81 26.79
N SER A 894 41.20 11.04 25.48
CA SER A 894 42.43 10.84 24.74
C SER A 894 43.22 12.15 24.66
N GLU A 895 44.43 12.13 25.21
CA GLU A 895 45.37 13.25 25.19
C GLU A 895 46.57 12.92 24.30
N GLY A 896 46.72 13.65 23.20
CA GLY A 896 47.80 13.46 22.23
C GLY A 896 48.06 14.76 21.45
N ALA A 897 49.33 15.07 21.20
CA ALA A 897 49.78 16.27 20.48
C ALA A 897 49.24 17.62 21.03
N GLY A 898 48.97 17.70 22.34
CA GLY A 898 48.47 18.91 23.01
C GLY A 898 46.96 19.17 22.85
N SER A 899 46.19 18.19 22.37
CA SER A 899 44.73 18.31 22.22
C SER A 899 43.98 17.28 23.07
N ARG A 900 42.76 17.65 23.49
CA ARG A 900 41.87 16.81 24.33
C ARG A 900 40.68 16.32 23.53
N ARG A 901 40.50 15.01 23.36
CA ARG A 901 39.37 14.41 22.63
C ARG A 901 38.55 13.49 23.52
N GLN A 902 37.24 13.44 23.30
CA GLN A 902 36.32 12.50 23.94
C GLN A 902 35.29 11.99 22.93
N LYS A 903 34.55 10.93 23.28
CA LYS A 903 33.55 10.32 22.43
C LYS A 903 32.16 10.93 22.67
N PHE A 904 31.53 11.40 21.60
CA PHE A 904 30.22 12.05 21.63
C PHE A 904 29.25 11.40 20.65
N ARG A 905 27.95 11.51 20.95
CA ARG A 905 26.84 11.29 20.02
C ARG A 905 26.27 12.63 19.58
N ALA A 906 26.21 12.89 18.28
CA ALA A 906 25.53 14.07 17.75
C ALA A 906 24.02 13.96 17.96
N CYS A 907 23.41 14.92 18.66
CA CYS A 907 21.96 14.92 18.90
C CYS A 907 21.14 15.22 17.63
N LYS A 908 21.79 15.63 16.53
CA LYS A 908 21.17 15.96 15.26
C LYS A 908 20.88 14.73 14.39
N ASP A 909 21.81 13.78 14.35
CA ASP A 909 21.75 12.62 13.45
C ASP A 909 22.14 11.30 14.13
N GLY A 910 22.47 11.31 15.42
CA GLY A 910 22.86 10.15 16.19
C GLY A 910 24.27 9.64 15.91
N ALA A 911 25.07 10.32 15.10
CA ALA A 911 26.43 9.87 14.77
C ALA A 911 27.33 9.87 16.01
N GLU A 912 28.04 8.77 16.23
CA GLU A 912 28.95 8.61 17.38
C GLU A 912 30.41 8.63 16.93
N GLY A 913 31.25 9.40 17.64
CA GLY A 913 32.67 9.46 17.32
C GLY A 913 33.46 10.37 18.23
N TRP A 914 34.76 10.42 17.99
CA TRP A 914 35.73 11.22 18.74
C TRP A 914 35.75 12.66 18.24
N VAL A 915 35.52 13.61 19.15
CA VAL A 915 35.55 15.04 18.86
C VAL A 915 36.55 15.73 19.77
N THR A 916 37.35 16.63 19.20
CA THR A 916 38.29 17.44 19.95
C THR A 916 37.54 18.52 20.72
N ILE A 917 37.70 18.56 22.05
CA ILE A 917 37.07 19.58 22.91
C ILE A 917 37.91 20.85 22.92
N ALA A 918 39.23 20.71 23.02
CA ALA A 918 40.20 21.80 23.02
C ALA A 918 41.43 21.41 22.19
N GLY A 919 41.83 22.29 21.25
CA GLY A 919 43.00 22.12 20.40
C GLY A 919 44.31 22.61 21.03
N ASN A 920 45.44 22.25 20.41
CA ASN A 920 46.80 22.55 20.89
C ASN A 920 47.18 24.03 20.90
N GLN A 921 46.42 24.90 20.23
CA GLN A 921 46.56 26.36 20.26
C GLN A 921 45.56 27.03 21.23
N GLY A 922 44.90 26.26 22.09
CA GLY A 922 43.94 26.77 23.08
C GLY A 922 42.53 27.05 22.53
N THR A 923 42.24 26.72 21.27
CA THR A 923 40.90 26.85 20.69
C THR A 923 39.95 25.82 21.30
N SER A 924 38.88 26.27 21.95
CA SER A 924 37.78 25.41 22.42
C SER A 924 36.79 25.20 21.27
N TYR A 925 36.48 23.94 20.97
CA TYR A 925 35.51 23.56 19.94
C TYR A 925 34.18 23.14 20.54
N LEU A 926 34.21 22.53 21.73
CA LEU A 926 33.01 22.11 22.47
C LEU A 926 32.95 22.78 23.84
N LYS A 927 31.75 23.22 24.24
CA LYS A 927 31.48 23.79 25.56
C LYS A 927 30.30 23.07 26.21
N GLN A 928 30.49 22.58 27.43
CA GLN A 928 29.42 21.94 28.21
C GLN A 928 28.28 22.93 28.45
N VAL A 929 27.03 22.47 28.29
CA VAL A 929 25.82 23.27 28.46
C VAL A 929 24.89 22.63 29.49
N LYS A 930 24.18 23.46 30.26
CA LYS A 930 23.19 23.03 31.27
C LYS A 930 21.76 23.18 30.74
N ARG A 931 20.78 22.60 31.43
CA ARG A 931 19.33 22.69 31.12
C ARG A 931 18.98 22.17 29.71
N HIS A 932 19.66 21.11 29.27
CA HIS A 932 19.33 20.40 28.05
C HIS A 932 18.70 19.07 28.41
N TYR A 933 17.61 18.74 27.72
CA TYR A 933 16.86 17.52 27.90
C TYR A 933 17.06 16.64 26.67
N ILE A 934 17.36 15.36 26.89
CA ILE A 934 17.44 14.36 25.82
C ILE A 934 16.10 13.61 25.78
N CYS A 935 15.46 13.60 24.61
CA CYS A 935 14.26 12.81 24.42
C CYS A 935 14.60 11.32 24.47
N LEU A 936 13.89 10.55 25.29
CA LEU A 936 14.07 9.10 25.40
C LEU A 936 13.20 8.34 24.39
N ARG A 937 12.11 8.97 23.95
CA ARG A 937 11.15 8.45 22.96
C ARG A 937 10.56 9.62 22.16
N ALA A 938 9.80 9.30 21.11
CA ALA A 938 9.13 10.32 20.29
C ALA A 938 8.22 11.18 21.18
N SER A 939 8.45 12.51 21.20
CA SER A 939 7.72 13.43 22.07
C SER A 939 7.33 14.72 21.33
N PRO A 940 6.05 15.10 21.31
CA PRO A 940 5.60 16.31 20.64
C PRO A 940 5.99 17.59 21.40
N ILE A 941 6.35 18.61 20.63
CA ILE A 941 6.45 20.00 21.04
C ILE A 941 5.12 20.67 20.66
N HIS A 942 4.36 21.14 21.64
CA HIS A 942 3.11 21.88 21.44
C HIS A 942 3.32 23.39 21.38
N ALA A 943 2.38 24.11 20.78
CA ALA A 943 2.41 25.58 20.73
C ALA A 943 2.16 26.22 22.11
N ASP A 944 1.24 25.65 22.89
CA ASP A 944 0.86 26.10 24.24
C ASP A 944 0.96 24.98 25.29
N LEU A 945 0.75 25.34 26.57
CA LEU A 945 0.88 24.44 27.71
C LEU A 945 -0.13 23.28 27.68
N GLY A 946 -1.33 23.48 27.13
CA GLY A 946 -2.39 22.48 27.09
C GLY A 946 -2.10 21.31 26.14
N ALA A 947 -2.59 20.12 26.47
CA ALA A 947 -2.46 18.92 25.63
C ALA A 947 -3.23 19.01 24.30
N GLU A 948 -4.29 19.80 24.32
CA GLU A 948 -5.14 20.15 23.19
C GLU A 948 -4.52 21.19 22.24
N SER A 949 -3.39 21.81 22.60
CA SER A 949 -2.71 22.78 21.74
C SER A 949 -2.03 22.10 20.53
N GLY A 950 -1.90 22.81 19.42
CA GLY A 950 -1.35 22.27 18.17
C GLY A 950 0.10 21.78 18.31
N VAL A 951 0.42 20.65 17.69
CA VAL A 951 1.78 20.08 17.65
C VAL A 951 2.62 20.81 16.60
N LEU A 952 3.73 21.42 17.01
CA LEU A 952 4.68 22.15 16.16
C LEU A 952 5.73 21.23 15.53
N ARG A 953 6.24 20.28 16.31
CA ARG A 953 7.27 19.31 15.90
C ARG A 953 7.23 18.10 16.84
N VAL A 954 7.69 16.94 16.36
CA VAL A 954 7.97 15.78 17.22
C VAL A 954 9.48 15.61 17.34
N LEU A 955 9.98 15.53 18.56
CA LEU A 955 11.38 15.18 18.83
C LEU A 955 11.54 13.67 18.90
N MET A 956 12.59 13.14 18.28
CA MET A 956 12.90 11.72 18.30
C MET A 956 13.84 11.36 19.47
N ALA A 957 13.96 10.06 19.75
CA ALA A 957 14.89 9.59 20.78
C ALA A 957 16.34 10.01 20.46
N GLY A 958 17.06 10.54 21.44
CA GLY A 958 18.41 11.08 21.30
C GLY A 958 18.49 12.55 20.90
N GLU A 959 17.38 13.17 20.46
CA GLU A 959 17.37 14.61 20.15
C GLU A 959 17.38 15.45 21.42
N ALA A 960 18.10 16.58 21.35
CA ALA A 960 18.26 17.51 22.48
C ALA A 960 17.28 18.69 22.41
N PHE A 961 16.75 19.06 23.56
CA PHE A 961 15.85 20.18 23.75
C PHE A 961 16.38 21.10 24.85
N ARG A 962 16.61 22.38 24.52
CA ARG A 962 17.11 23.36 25.49
C ARG A 962 15.94 24.00 26.23
N ALA A 963 15.87 23.79 27.53
CA ALA A 963 14.86 24.37 28.40
C ALA A 963 15.06 25.87 28.60
N PHE A 964 13.96 26.63 28.64
CA PHE A 964 13.94 28.03 29.05
C PHE A 964 13.59 28.19 30.54
N GLU A 965 12.71 27.33 31.04
CA GLU A 965 12.20 27.30 32.41
C GLU A 965 12.14 25.86 32.94
N ASP A 966 11.72 25.67 34.18
CA ASP A 966 11.57 24.34 34.78
C ASP A 966 10.23 23.70 34.34
N PRO A 967 10.10 22.36 34.38
CA PRO A 967 8.85 21.67 34.02
C PRO A 967 7.64 22.14 34.85
N LYS A 968 6.48 22.25 34.22
CA LYS A 968 5.19 22.63 34.84
C LYS A 968 4.23 21.45 34.86
N ASP A 969 3.54 21.27 35.99
CA ASP A 969 2.44 20.31 36.12
C ASP A 969 1.20 20.84 35.40
N VAL A 970 0.54 19.96 34.64
CA VAL A 970 -0.67 20.26 33.88
C VAL A 970 -1.74 19.22 34.19
N ASN A 971 -2.98 19.67 34.39
CA ASN A 971 -4.14 18.82 34.63
C ASN A 971 -4.54 18.10 33.34
N GLY A 972 -3.87 17.00 33.00
CA GLY A 972 -4.11 16.20 31.79
C GLY A 972 -4.99 14.97 32.02
N GLY A 973 -5.70 14.91 33.16
CA GLY A 973 -6.36 13.73 33.68
C GLY A 973 -7.83 13.50 33.31
N GLN A 974 -8.34 12.28 33.51
CA GLN A 974 -9.76 11.96 33.36
C GLN A 974 -10.59 12.68 34.44
N GLN A 975 -11.63 13.44 34.03
CA GLN A 975 -12.58 14.09 34.95
C GLN A 975 -13.56 13.05 35.51
N ARG A 976 -13.84 13.13 36.82
CA ARG A 976 -14.84 12.33 37.53
C ARG A 976 -15.72 13.22 38.41
N THR A 977 -16.97 12.80 38.64
CA THR A 977 -17.92 13.43 39.55
C THR A 977 -18.16 12.52 40.75
N VAL A 978 -18.16 13.10 41.93
CA VAL A 978 -18.29 12.40 43.21
C VAL A 978 -19.57 12.84 43.92
N TYR A 979 -20.28 11.88 44.48
CA TYR A 979 -21.45 12.07 45.34
C TYR A 979 -21.29 11.29 46.64
N VAL A 980 -21.86 11.80 47.73
CA VAL A 980 -22.19 11.02 48.92
C VAL A 980 -23.69 10.76 48.87
N ALA A 981 -24.07 9.49 48.92
CA ALA A 981 -25.46 9.11 48.77
C ALA A 981 -25.85 7.97 49.72
N ARG A 982 -27.14 7.92 50.04
CA ARG A 982 -27.75 6.83 50.81
C ARG A 982 -28.68 6.04 49.92
N ALA A 983 -28.47 4.73 49.82
CA ALA A 983 -29.37 3.84 49.11
C ALA A 983 -30.74 3.81 49.79
N VAL A 984 -31.81 4.03 49.01
CA VAL A 984 -33.18 4.02 49.54
C VAL A 984 -33.58 2.60 49.96
N LYS A 985 -33.14 1.59 49.20
CA LYS A 985 -33.54 0.19 49.37
C LYS A 985 -33.16 -0.43 50.73
N ASP A 986 -31.95 -0.16 51.21
CA ASP A 986 -31.38 -0.79 52.41
C ASP A 986 -30.72 0.20 53.38
N GLY A 987 -30.67 1.49 53.04
CA GLY A 987 -30.09 2.53 53.89
C GLY A 987 -28.57 2.61 53.89
N ALA A 988 -27.86 1.85 53.04
CA ALA A 988 -26.41 1.92 52.97
C ALA A 988 -25.92 3.29 52.50
N GLU A 989 -24.94 3.86 53.20
CA GLU A 989 -24.34 5.16 52.91
C GLU A 989 -22.92 5.02 52.41
N GLY A 990 -22.52 5.87 51.46
CA GLY A 990 -21.16 5.90 50.99
C GLY A 990 -20.94 6.82 49.80
N TRP A 991 -19.74 6.72 49.25
CA TRP A 991 -19.24 7.53 48.15
C TRP A 991 -19.52 6.85 46.81
N VAL A 992 -19.99 7.63 45.85
CA VAL A 992 -20.29 7.21 44.49
C VAL A 992 -19.45 8.06 43.55
N VAL A 993 -18.48 7.42 42.89
CA VAL A 993 -17.57 8.06 41.94
C VAL A 993 -17.99 7.68 40.52
N VAL A 994 -18.28 8.69 39.71
CA VAL A 994 -18.91 8.59 38.40
C VAL A 994 -17.99 9.23 37.37
N THR A 995 -17.79 8.58 36.23
CA THR A 995 -17.00 9.14 35.11
C THR A 995 -17.90 9.78 34.07
N ALA A 996 -19.03 9.14 33.73
CA ALA A 996 -20.04 9.71 32.85
C ALA A 996 -21.37 8.92 32.88
N GLY A 997 -22.46 9.60 33.27
CA GLY A 997 -23.83 9.14 33.04
C GLY A 997 -24.26 7.86 33.77
N GLU A 998 -23.46 7.35 34.71
CA GLU A 998 -23.79 6.14 35.49
C GLU A 998 -24.83 6.45 36.58
N VAL A 999 -24.77 7.65 37.14
CA VAL A 999 -25.74 8.18 38.09
C VAL A 999 -26.25 9.52 37.59
N VAL A 1000 -27.57 9.71 37.65
CA VAL A 1000 -28.24 10.92 37.14
C VAL A 1000 -29.17 11.53 38.18
N PRO A 1001 -29.33 12.86 38.22
CA PRO A 1001 -30.35 13.50 39.06
C PRO A 1001 -31.77 13.02 38.72
N TRP A 1002 -32.57 12.76 39.74
CA TRP A 1002 -33.96 12.38 39.59
C TRP A 1002 -34.81 13.56 39.10
N SER A 1003 -35.53 13.40 37.98
CA SER A 1003 -36.43 14.44 37.45
C SER A 1003 -37.67 13.85 36.76
N LEU A 1004 -38.72 14.67 36.63
CA LEU A 1004 -39.93 14.34 35.86
C LEU A 1004 -39.65 14.06 34.36
N ARG A 1005 -38.54 14.56 33.81
CA ARG A 1005 -38.10 14.20 32.46
C ARG A 1005 -37.52 12.78 32.41
N THR A 1006 -36.73 12.40 33.42
CA THR A 1006 -36.17 11.05 33.58
C THR A 1006 -37.29 10.00 33.70
N LEU A 1007 -38.45 10.39 34.24
CA LEU A 1007 -39.65 9.55 34.37
C LEU A 1007 -40.34 9.21 33.04
N ARG A 1008 -40.32 10.10 32.03
CA ARG A 1008 -40.96 9.83 30.73
C ARG A 1008 -40.18 8.82 29.89
N THR A 1009 -38.88 8.70 30.12
CA THR A 1009 -37.99 7.78 29.41
C THR A 1009 -37.97 6.37 29.99
N LEU A 1010 -38.46 6.14 31.22
CA LEU A 1010 -38.23 4.88 31.96
C LEU A 1010 -39.46 3.97 32.15
N GLY A 1011 -40.67 4.35 31.69
CA GLY A 1011 -41.85 3.49 31.73
C GLY A 1011 -42.53 3.33 33.12
N PHE A 1012 -43.85 3.09 33.11
CA PHE A 1012 -44.78 3.12 34.25
C PHE A 1012 -44.54 2.14 35.44
N PRO A 1013 -43.90 0.95 35.32
CA PRO A 1013 -43.82 -0.01 36.42
C PRO A 1013 -42.96 0.46 37.61
N CYS A 1014 -41.82 1.09 37.33
CA CYS A 1014 -40.89 1.59 38.35
C CYS A 1014 -41.52 2.74 39.17
N PHE A 1015 -42.40 3.53 38.54
CA PHE A 1015 -43.15 4.61 39.17
C PHE A 1015 -44.04 4.12 40.32
N ARG A 1016 -44.74 2.99 40.13
CA ARG A 1016 -45.71 2.47 41.12
C ARG A 1016 -45.01 1.85 42.34
N ALA A 1017 -43.82 1.28 42.15
CA ALA A 1017 -43.01 0.70 43.23
C ALA A 1017 -42.37 1.78 44.11
N PHE A 1018 -41.84 2.86 43.51
CA PHE A 1018 -41.31 4.00 44.25
C PHE A 1018 -42.39 4.72 45.06
N TYR A 1019 -43.58 4.92 44.47
CA TYR A 1019 -44.73 5.51 45.16
C TYR A 1019 -45.28 4.67 46.31
N LYS A 1020 -45.45 3.36 46.08
CA LYS A 1020 -45.97 2.45 47.11
C LYS A 1020 -45.06 2.32 48.33
N SER A 1021 -43.75 2.51 48.16
CA SER A 1021 -42.77 2.23 49.20
C SER A 1021 -42.40 3.44 50.05
N TYR A 1022 -42.62 4.68 49.57
CA TYR A 1022 -42.09 5.88 50.23
C TYR A 1022 -43.07 7.05 50.42
N SER A 1023 -44.36 6.91 50.13
CA SER A 1023 -45.42 7.90 50.45
C SER A 1023 -45.09 9.37 50.09
N LEU A 1024 -44.31 9.58 49.03
CA LEU A 1024 -44.06 10.91 48.47
C LEU A 1024 -45.19 11.17 47.45
N ARG A 1025 -46.28 11.72 47.99
CA ARG A 1025 -47.65 12.04 47.50
C ARG A 1025 -47.96 12.23 46.00
N PRO A 1026 -49.25 12.02 45.59
CA PRO A 1026 -49.80 11.58 44.27
C PRO A 1026 -49.44 12.34 43.00
#